data_AF-A0A3D0ICX3-F1
#
_entry.id   AF-A0A3D0ICX3-F1
#
_cell.length_a   1.000
_cell.length_b   1.000
_cell.length_c   1.000
_cell.angle_alpha   90.00
_cell.angle_beta   90.00
_cell.angle_gamma   90.00
#
_symmetry.space_group_name_H-M   'P 1'
#
loop_
_entity.id
_entity.type
_entity.pdbx_description
1 polymer ?
#
loop_
_entity_poly.entity_id
_entity_poly.type
_entity_poly.pdbx_seq_one_letter_code
_entity_poly.pdbx_strand_id
1 'polypeptide(L)'
;MALPPVDYGSFQVVERDGGGVVLDIRLPTVTLGSVLVGAKNYTQVLASGFDSTLAPGFPQLPSRTFWVEVPDRTRFEARVLERDGGTQVLAAPVVPVAGTAVAGGTVTPASPAPNPAAYASNSPYPAAPAEVAGSVATESGGRLLAVRVNPARFTASTEALDVDTHLRVRIDALGPEPLAAAGAAPSAVAANIEALAALPGVKIGVRGVGLVRVDEASLIGAGLDPAADPRELHLYHEGIEVAIQVDGEAKGMLDPSGALFFHSEGLDTRYSDEAVYFLLAANTLGRRTAHLAEVPSVGPAVLDIPAHAHDAVKSTYLPGVTANDGDHFVGPYVFDQPVTRSVATPGATSAGANLRVRLRGGTTYPDILLDHHFGVRVSGVDVLDVRFDGTDEFDETVALPAGLVVDGQTPVEIVPRFDSGAPFDLIYLDAIDIDYRRDTRLRAADEGRLEIPLDTTGVVALGGLSSPDVRVWDVTDPTTPAEIVGTWVGPDSFAFEGTTGHQYEATASLGLLSASSLSRNVPSSWLAGGGADWLAIAPASLIPGLKPLAAQREAQGLRTAIVDVEDVYDEITGGEFTPVAIRDFVRRIAKSWRPAPRYLLLVGSATYDYRNYLHGTGVNLVPTMLVDTTFVEAADDAYFGTLDDAHLAPDLFVGRIPARNASELDAIVTKLLKYELGASGWAALDEAWRSRALLVADNGPGSGNPAEAAQFEGALSRVAGEFPPDIATTPVVLRELPDANRGPLANATIDSALTQGVSLAIYAGHGGAQLWSDKLIFGPTDVAAVADGSTLPVFLVLGCLNAFFDAPNEDSLGQIALSAADRGAAAFVASTAVTAFEGDDVFARNLSQRIFGANVRSLGEAVTQAKQAMATSPGAEDVLRTFVLLGDPATRLGIPKFPIANPGPSRNTAAWTPVVLDGSQSSAPGGGRLTYTWQILTEPAAGNGVLGDEETAHPTFLAGTPGTYTLELTVSDGHRRSAPATVTVNVNSAGSPLACAKGPTGSGTQLTSTDALYLLLPLLAARTLRRKRKGAGRLG
;
A
#
# COMPACT_ATOMS: atom_id res chain seq x y z
N MET A 1 -10.56 -23.97 -5.14
CA MET A 1 -11.51 -24.14 -6.26
C MET A 1 -11.71 -22.76 -6.86
N ALA A 2 -11.29 -22.51 -8.10
CA ALA A 2 -11.36 -21.17 -8.67
C ALA A 2 -12.79 -20.84 -9.12
N LEU A 3 -13.30 -19.67 -8.71
CA LEU A 3 -14.53 -19.10 -9.23
C LEU A 3 -14.27 -18.46 -10.61
N PRO A 4 -15.28 -18.40 -11.51
CA PRO A 4 -15.15 -17.68 -12.77
C PRO A 4 -15.05 -16.16 -12.51
N PRO A 5 -14.34 -15.40 -13.36
CA PRO A 5 -14.21 -13.95 -13.19
C PRO A 5 -15.57 -13.25 -13.36
N VAL A 6 -15.93 -12.43 -12.38
CA VAL A 6 -17.11 -11.56 -12.40
C VAL A 6 -16.71 -10.19 -12.91
N ASP A 7 -17.52 -9.61 -13.80
CA ASP A 7 -17.36 -8.23 -14.26
C ASP A 7 -17.98 -7.28 -13.23
N TYR A 8 -17.12 -6.60 -12.47
CA TYR A 8 -17.50 -5.57 -11.48
C TYR A 8 -17.46 -4.14 -12.06
N GLY A 9 -17.17 -3.99 -13.36
CA GLY A 9 -16.81 -2.71 -13.96
C GLY A 9 -15.36 -2.28 -13.63
N SER A 10 -15.02 -1.03 -13.93
CA SER A 10 -13.72 -0.45 -13.60
C SER A 10 -13.81 1.06 -13.36
N PHE A 11 -13.12 1.55 -12.34
CA PHE A 11 -13.11 2.95 -11.92
C PHE A 11 -11.67 3.48 -11.93
N GLN A 12 -11.40 4.59 -12.63
CA GLN A 12 -10.06 5.19 -12.69
C GLN A 12 -10.13 6.72 -12.61
N VAL A 13 -9.20 7.34 -11.86
CA VAL A 13 -8.96 8.78 -11.92
C VAL A 13 -8.05 9.06 -13.13
N VAL A 14 -8.57 9.75 -14.15
CA VAL A 14 -7.87 10.02 -15.41
C VAL A 14 -7.35 11.45 -15.54
N GLU A 15 -7.74 12.35 -14.63
CA GLU A 15 -7.23 13.72 -14.53
C GLU A 15 -7.36 14.22 -13.07
N ARG A 16 -6.37 14.96 -12.56
CA ARG A 16 -6.42 15.67 -11.26
C ARG A 16 -5.77 17.04 -11.44
N ASP A 17 -6.51 18.10 -11.16
CA ASP A 17 -6.06 19.49 -11.26
C ASP A 17 -6.53 20.33 -10.07
N GLY A 18 -6.06 21.56 -9.95
CA GLY A 18 -6.39 22.47 -8.83
C GLY A 18 -7.85 22.92 -8.76
N GLY A 19 -8.70 22.48 -9.69
CA GLY A 19 -10.15 22.69 -9.74
C GLY A 19 -10.98 21.40 -9.80
N GLY A 20 -10.38 20.21 -9.58
CA GLY A 20 -11.13 18.95 -9.47
C GLY A 20 -10.41 17.69 -9.92
N VAL A 21 -11.17 16.58 -9.98
CA VAL A 21 -10.75 15.28 -10.55
C VAL A 21 -11.71 14.85 -11.65
N VAL A 22 -11.21 14.11 -12.66
CA VAL A 22 -12.04 13.43 -13.65
C VAL A 22 -11.91 11.92 -13.48
N LEU A 23 -13.07 11.28 -13.35
CA LEU A 23 -13.27 9.85 -13.19
C LEU A 23 -13.70 9.24 -14.53
N ASP A 24 -13.10 8.14 -14.92
CA ASP A 24 -13.50 7.30 -16.07
C ASP A 24 -14.04 5.98 -15.50
N ILE A 25 -15.32 5.70 -15.76
CA ILE A 25 -16.09 4.68 -15.05
C ILE A 25 -16.78 3.76 -16.05
N ARG A 26 -16.27 2.53 -16.20
CA ARG A 26 -16.95 1.46 -16.94
C ARG A 26 -17.88 0.74 -15.98
N LEU A 27 -19.14 0.64 -16.38
CA LEU A 27 -20.19 0.10 -15.54
C LEU A 27 -20.46 -1.36 -15.90
N PRO A 28 -20.64 -2.26 -14.91
CA PRO A 28 -20.90 -3.66 -15.16
C PRO A 28 -22.25 -3.86 -15.87
N THR A 29 -22.39 -4.97 -16.58
CA THR A 29 -23.59 -5.25 -17.38
C THR A 29 -24.85 -5.33 -16.52
N VAL A 30 -25.78 -4.38 -16.71
CA VAL A 30 -27.09 -4.41 -16.06
C VAL A 30 -27.94 -5.57 -16.60
N THR A 31 -28.45 -6.40 -15.69
CA THR A 31 -29.31 -7.55 -15.97
C THR A 31 -30.74 -7.32 -15.49
N LEU A 32 -31.71 -7.95 -16.16
CA LEU A 32 -33.13 -7.83 -15.85
C LEU A 32 -33.73 -9.17 -15.38
N GLY A 33 -34.19 -9.19 -14.13
CA GLY A 33 -35.00 -10.26 -13.56
C GLY A 33 -36.50 -9.99 -13.65
N SER A 34 -37.32 -10.93 -13.19
CA SER A 34 -38.77 -10.76 -13.06
C SER A 34 -39.23 -11.35 -11.74
N VAL A 35 -39.96 -10.56 -10.95
CA VAL A 35 -40.37 -10.90 -9.59
C VAL A 35 -41.87 -10.66 -9.40
N LEU A 36 -42.51 -11.53 -8.63
CA LEU A 36 -43.92 -11.45 -8.26
C LEU A 36 -44.04 -10.84 -6.87
N VAL A 37 -44.70 -9.68 -6.77
CA VAL A 37 -45.05 -9.07 -5.47
C VAL A 37 -46.57 -9.11 -5.32
N GLY A 38 -47.03 -9.98 -4.42
CA GLY A 38 -48.45 -10.34 -4.31
C GLY A 38 -48.95 -10.99 -5.60
N ALA A 39 -49.86 -10.31 -6.30
CA ALA A 39 -50.44 -10.78 -7.58
C ALA A 39 -49.99 -9.95 -8.80
N LYS A 40 -48.93 -9.14 -8.67
CA LYS A 40 -48.43 -8.26 -9.74
C LYS A 40 -46.97 -8.57 -10.06
N ASN A 41 -46.65 -8.67 -11.35
CA ASN A 41 -45.28 -8.77 -11.84
C ASN A 41 -44.59 -7.41 -11.78
N TYR A 42 -43.30 -7.45 -11.45
CA TYR A 42 -42.36 -6.33 -11.53
C TYR A 42 -41.06 -6.81 -12.18
N THR A 43 -40.33 -5.90 -12.80
CA THR A 43 -38.95 -6.15 -13.27
C THR A 43 -37.98 -5.90 -12.13
N GLN A 44 -37.03 -6.81 -11.91
CA GLN A 44 -35.89 -6.59 -11.03
C GLN A 44 -34.71 -6.10 -11.89
N VAL A 45 -33.95 -5.12 -11.42
CA VAL A 45 -32.80 -4.57 -12.15
C VAL A 45 -31.57 -4.76 -11.27
N LEU A 46 -30.54 -5.43 -11.77
CA LEU A 46 -29.35 -5.82 -11.00
C LEU A 46 -28.08 -5.52 -11.80
N ALA A 47 -26.98 -5.22 -11.11
CA ALA A 47 -25.64 -5.12 -11.70
C ALA A 47 -24.61 -5.68 -10.71
N SER A 48 -23.61 -6.42 -11.19
CA SER A 48 -22.66 -7.12 -10.33
C SER A 48 -21.79 -6.16 -9.52
N GLY A 49 -21.77 -6.32 -8.20
CA GLY A 49 -21.05 -5.43 -7.28
C GLY A 49 -21.62 -4.02 -7.21
N PHE A 50 -22.93 -3.84 -7.41
CA PHE A 50 -23.67 -2.60 -7.17
C PHE A 50 -24.85 -2.88 -6.24
N ASP A 51 -25.01 -2.04 -5.22
CA ASP A 51 -26.06 -2.13 -4.21
C ASP A 51 -27.43 -1.73 -4.80
N SER A 52 -28.49 -1.81 -3.99
CA SER A 52 -29.79 -1.25 -4.35
C SER A 52 -29.98 0.17 -3.81
N THR A 53 -30.66 1.04 -4.57
CA THR A 53 -31.27 2.26 -4.03
C THR A 53 -32.16 1.93 -2.82
N LEU A 54 -31.99 2.63 -1.70
CA LEU A 54 -32.56 2.24 -0.40
C LEU A 54 -33.91 2.90 -0.04
N ALA A 55 -34.42 3.86 -0.81
CA ALA A 55 -35.59 4.65 -0.41
C ALA A 55 -36.91 3.83 -0.45
N PRO A 56 -37.59 3.59 0.69
CA PRO A 56 -38.75 2.71 0.75
C PRO A 56 -39.87 3.06 -0.23
N GLY A 57 -40.32 2.07 -1.00
CA GLY A 57 -41.38 2.22 -2.00
C GLY A 57 -40.99 2.99 -3.27
N PHE A 58 -39.75 3.46 -3.43
CA PHE A 58 -39.23 3.93 -4.73
C PHE A 58 -38.77 2.74 -5.59
N PRO A 59 -38.55 2.90 -6.91
CA PRO A 59 -38.00 1.84 -7.75
C PRO A 59 -36.63 1.34 -7.27
N GLN A 60 -36.49 0.04 -7.00
CA GLN A 60 -35.24 -0.60 -6.62
C GLN A 60 -34.31 -0.74 -7.84
N LEU A 61 -33.19 -0.03 -7.82
CA LEU A 61 -32.23 0.06 -8.94
C LEU A 61 -30.79 -0.08 -8.47
N PRO A 62 -29.87 -0.57 -9.33
CA PRO A 62 -28.46 -0.65 -9.01
C PRO A 62 -27.83 0.74 -8.81
N SER A 63 -27.11 0.90 -7.70
CA SER A 63 -26.45 2.12 -7.24
C SER A 63 -25.24 1.73 -6.39
N ARG A 64 -24.07 2.32 -6.60
CA ARG A 64 -22.90 2.12 -5.72
C ARG A 64 -22.28 3.45 -5.34
N THR A 65 -21.74 3.53 -4.13
CA THR A 65 -20.91 4.67 -3.70
C THR A 65 -19.44 4.34 -3.89
N PHE A 66 -18.70 5.22 -4.56
CA PHE A 66 -17.23 5.20 -4.64
C PHE A 66 -16.68 6.33 -3.79
N TRP A 67 -15.64 6.06 -3.00
CA TRP A 67 -14.98 7.08 -2.20
C TRP A 67 -13.79 7.68 -2.97
N VAL A 68 -13.68 9.01 -2.96
CA VAL A 68 -12.62 9.74 -3.69
C VAL A 68 -11.98 10.76 -2.76
N GLU A 69 -10.68 10.62 -2.52
CA GLU A 69 -9.90 11.53 -1.67
C GLU A 69 -9.69 12.90 -2.36
N VAL A 70 -10.03 13.97 -1.64
CA VAL A 70 -9.84 15.35 -2.06
C VAL A 70 -9.22 16.21 -0.94
N PRO A 71 -8.59 17.35 -1.27
CA PRO A 71 -8.18 18.34 -0.28
C PRO A 71 -9.39 18.88 0.51
N ASP A 72 -9.17 19.16 1.79
CA ASP A 72 -10.22 19.62 2.71
C ASP A 72 -10.72 21.06 2.42
N ARG A 73 -11.76 21.48 3.16
CA ARG A 73 -12.34 22.84 3.21
C ARG A 73 -12.90 23.35 1.88
N THR A 74 -13.31 22.45 0.99
CA THR A 74 -13.84 22.77 -0.35
C THR A 74 -15.21 22.11 -0.58
N ARG A 75 -16.15 22.79 -1.23
CA ARG A 75 -17.44 22.24 -1.70
C ARG A 75 -17.26 21.63 -3.09
N PHE A 76 -17.88 20.49 -3.35
CA PHE A 76 -17.75 19.76 -4.61
C PHE A 76 -19.11 19.38 -5.21
N GLU A 77 -19.20 19.36 -6.54
CA GLU A 77 -20.34 18.83 -7.29
C GLU A 77 -19.87 17.88 -8.40
N ALA A 78 -20.65 16.81 -8.64
CA ALA A 78 -20.38 15.85 -9.72
C ALA A 78 -21.07 16.30 -11.01
N ARG A 79 -20.30 16.36 -12.10
CA ARG A 79 -20.74 16.77 -13.43
C ARG A 79 -20.33 15.71 -14.45
N VAL A 80 -21.31 15.02 -15.01
CA VAL A 80 -21.08 14.05 -16.10
C VAL A 80 -20.62 14.81 -17.35
N LEU A 81 -19.45 14.47 -17.88
CA LEU A 81 -18.86 15.01 -19.09
C LEU A 81 -19.27 14.19 -20.32
N GLU A 82 -19.13 12.87 -20.23
CA GLU A 82 -19.34 11.90 -21.31
C GLU A 82 -20.14 10.70 -20.76
N ARG A 83 -20.97 10.09 -21.61
CA ARG A 83 -21.97 9.07 -21.22
C ARG A 83 -22.25 8.15 -22.41
N ASP A 84 -21.95 6.86 -22.27
CA ASP A 84 -22.36 5.83 -23.23
C ASP A 84 -23.35 4.86 -22.56
N GLY A 85 -24.49 4.64 -23.23
CA GLY A 85 -25.62 3.90 -22.69
C GLY A 85 -26.82 3.88 -23.64
N GLY A 86 -27.97 3.43 -23.15
CA GLY A 86 -29.20 3.38 -23.93
C GLY A 86 -30.46 3.20 -23.08
N THR A 87 -31.57 3.72 -23.57
CA THR A 87 -32.88 3.64 -22.91
C THR A 87 -33.74 2.52 -23.53
N GLN A 88 -34.34 1.68 -22.68
CA GLN A 88 -35.28 0.63 -23.08
C GLN A 88 -36.61 0.77 -22.31
N VAL A 89 -37.73 0.38 -22.92
CA VAL A 89 -39.03 0.34 -22.24
C VAL A 89 -39.24 -1.06 -21.69
N LEU A 90 -39.50 -1.16 -20.39
CA LEU A 90 -39.76 -2.42 -19.70
C LEU A 90 -41.20 -2.91 -19.98
N ALA A 91 -41.43 -4.23 -19.82
CA ALA A 91 -42.75 -4.84 -19.95
C ALA A 91 -43.54 -4.91 -18.63
N ALA A 92 -42.92 -4.44 -17.54
CA ALA A 92 -43.49 -4.30 -16.21
C ALA A 92 -42.71 -3.19 -15.48
N PRO A 93 -43.31 -2.52 -14.48
CA PRO A 93 -42.60 -1.52 -13.71
C PRO A 93 -41.49 -2.16 -12.87
N VAL A 94 -40.42 -1.42 -12.58
CA VAL A 94 -39.35 -1.86 -11.67
C VAL A 94 -39.92 -2.14 -10.28
N VAL A 95 -39.43 -3.19 -9.62
CA VAL A 95 -39.88 -3.59 -8.27
C VAL A 95 -39.60 -2.48 -7.25
N PRO A 96 -40.55 -2.14 -6.34
CA PRO A 96 -40.29 -1.14 -5.32
C PRO A 96 -39.36 -1.69 -4.24
N VAL A 97 -38.57 -0.81 -3.62
CA VAL A 97 -37.81 -1.11 -2.41
C VAL A 97 -38.79 -1.49 -1.28
N ALA A 98 -38.48 -2.55 -0.54
CA ALA A 98 -39.26 -2.95 0.63
C ALA A 98 -39.27 -1.82 1.69
N GLY A 99 -40.41 -1.65 2.37
CA GLY A 99 -40.48 -0.78 3.54
C GLY A 99 -40.35 -1.58 4.83
N THR A 100 -40.26 -0.90 5.96
CA THR A 100 -40.40 -1.50 7.29
C THR A 100 -41.82 -1.33 7.81
N ALA A 101 -42.41 -2.40 8.34
CA ALA A 101 -43.68 -2.38 9.03
C ALA A 101 -43.43 -2.47 10.54
N VAL A 102 -43.91 -1.47 11.30
CA VAL A 102 -43.83 -1.49 12.77
C VAL A 102 -45.18 -1.89 13.34
N ALA A 103 -45.24 -3.06 14.00
CA ALA A 103 -46.45 -3.58 14.61
C ALA A 103 -46.17 -4.08 16.04
N GLY A 104 -46.81 -3.48 17.04
CA GLY A 104 -46.67 -3.89 18.44
C GLY A 104 -45.29 -3.65 19.07
N GLY A 105 -44.39 -2.92 18.40
CA GLY A 105 -43.00 -2.72 18.80
C GLY A 105 -41.99 -3.58 18.03
N THR A 106 -42.45 -4.56 17.25
CA THR A 106 -41.58 -5.33 16.35
C THR A 106 -41.53 -4.65 14.97
N VAL A 107 -40.32 -4.51 14.42
CA VAL A 107 -40.09 -4.13 13.02
C VAL A 107 -40.05 -5.40 12.18
N THR A 108 -40.78 -5.45 11.07
CA THR A 108 -40.66 -6.53 10.08
C THR A 108 -40.55 -5.97 8.65
N PRO A 109 -39.91 -6.68 7.72
CA PRO A 109 -39.94 -6.31 6.30
C PRO A 109 -41.37 -6.29 5.76
N ALA A 110 -41.83 -5.13 5.32
CA ALA A 110 -43.13 -4.97 4.67
C ALA A 110 -43.06 -5.47 3.23
N SER A 111 -44.10 -6.17 2.78
CA SER A 111 -44.27 -6.54 1.37
C SER A 111 -44.08 -5.31 0.47
N PRO A 112 -43.20 -5.34 -0.56
CA PRO A 112 -42.85 -4.15 -1.33
C PRO A 112 -44.06 -3.41 -1.91
N ALA A 113 -44.23 -2.16 -1.49
CA ALA A 113 -45.40 -1.34 -1.79
C ALA A 113 -44.96 -0.09 -2.59
N PRO A 114 -45.42 0.10 -3.83
CA PRO A 114 -44.98 1.23 -4.66
C PRO A 114 -45.51 2.55 -4.10
N ASN A 115 -44.61 3.50 -3.84
CA ASN A 115 -44.93 4.86 -3.45
C ASN A 115 -45.72 5.54 -4.59
N PRO A 116 -46.97 5.98 -4.37
CA PRO A 116 -47.81 6.53 -5.43
C PRO A 116 -47.25 7.77 -6.13
N ALA A 117 -46.40 8.56 -5.45
CA ALA A 117 -45.73 9.71 -6.07
C ALA A 117 -44.56 9.28 -6.95
N ALA A 118 -43.71 8.37 -6.46
CA ALA A 118 -42.57 7.85 -7.23
C ALA A 118 -43.03 7.10 -8.49
N TYR A 119 -44.07 6.27 -8.38
CA TYR A 119 -44.61 5.50 -9.51
C TYR A 119 -45.55 6.30 -10.43
N ALA A 120 -45.86 7.55 -10.09
CA ALA A 120 -46.49 8.52 -10.99
C ALA A 120 -45.48 9.53 -11.60
N SER A 121 -44.20 9.44 -11.23
CA SER A 121 -43.16 10.38 -11.67
C SER A 121 -42.89 10.27 -13.18
N ASN A 122 -42.81 11.45 -13.83
CA ASN A 122 -42.28 11.63 -15.17
C ASN A 122 -40.80 12.06 -15.20
N SER A 123 -40.17 12.19 -14.03
CA SER A 123 -38.72 12.36 -13.87
C SER A 123 -38.06 11.00 -13.60
N PRO A 124 -36.83 10.77 -14.09
CA PRO A 124 -36.07 9.55 -13.78
C PRO A 124 -35.71 9.49 -12.29
N TYR A 125 -35.68 8.28 -11.75
CA TYR A 125 -35.18 7.95 -10.43
C TYR A 125 -34.11 6.85 -10.53
N PRO A 126 -32.92 6.98 -9.89
CA PRO A 126 -32.33 8.23 -9.41
C PRO A 126 -32.24 9.31 -10.49
N ALA A 127 -32.10 10.57 -10.08
CA ALA A 127 -32.16 11.70 -11.02
C ALA A 127 -30.88 11.85 -11.86
N ALA A 128 -29.71 11.64 -11.25
CA ALA A 128 -28.39 11.84 -11.87
C ALA A 128 -27.66 10.50 -12.11
N PRO A 129 -26.88 10.35 -13.21
CA PRO A 129 -26.04 9.17 -13.42
C PRO A 129 -24.91 9.04 -12.39
N ALA A 130 -24.41 10.17 -11.89
CA ALA A 130 -23.51 10.25 -10.76
C ALA A 130 -23.79 11.53 -9.95
N GLU A 131 -23.62 11.48 -8.63
CA GLU A 131 -23.84 12.58 -7.68
C GLU A 131 -22.82 12.54 -6.54
N VAL A 132 -22.51 13.70 -5.93
CA VAL A 132 -21.83 13.72 -4.62
C VAL A 132 -22.91 13.49 -3.57
N ALA A 133 -22.86 12.32 -2.92
CA ALA A 133 -23.84 11.87 -1.95
C ALA A 133 -23.50 12.23 -0.50
N GLY A 134 -22.27 12.69 -0.23
CA GLY A 134 -21.77 13.02 1.10
C GLY A 134 -20.25 13.21 1.13
N SER A 135 -19.70 13.46 2.32
CA SER A 135 -18.26 13.54 2.55
C SER A 135 -17.92 13.21 4.00
N VAL A 136 -16.82 12.49 4.23
CA VAL A 136 -16.28 12.14 5.55
C VAL A 136 -14.86 12.69 5.65
N ALA A 137 -14.54 13.39 6.75
CA ALA A 137 -13.17 13.81 7.05
C ALA A 137 -12.29 12.58 7.30
N THR A 138 -11.07 12.56 6.77
CA THR A 138 -10.12 11.47 7.05
C THR A 138 -9.20 11.85 8.19
N GLU A 139 -8.74 10.87 8.97
CA GLU A 139 -7.69 11.10 9.97
C GLU A 139 -6.32 11.46 9.34
N SER A 140 -6.23 11.48 8.00
CA SER A 140 -5.07 11.93 7.22
C SER A 140 -5.10 13.42 6.81
N GLY A 141 -5.97 14.24 7.42
CA GLY A 141 -6.11 15.67 7.10
C GLY A 141 -6.75 15.96 5.73
N GLY A 142 -7.31 14.93 5.08
CA GLY A 142 -8.02 15.01 3.82
C GLY A 142 -9.54 14.85 4.01
N ARG A 143 -10.24 14.63 2.89
CA ARG A 143 -11.67 14.28 2.94
C ARG A 143 -12.01 13.27 1.85
N LEU A 144 -12.73 12.21 2.20
CA LEU A 144 -13.30 11.29 1.23
C LEU A 144 -14.68 11.80 0.79
N LEU A 145 -14.85 12.02 -0.51
CA LEU A 145 -16.16 12.30 -1.11
C LEU A 145 -16.86 10.99 -1.45
N ALA A 146 -18.11 10.85 -1.02
CA ALA A 146 -19.01 9.81 -1.47
C ALA A 146 -19.53 10.19 -2.87
N VAL A 147 -18.99 9.58 -3.93
CA VAL A 147 -19.51 9.72 -5.30
C VAL A 147 -20.43 8.53 -5.58
N ARG A 148 -21.75 8.75 -5.48
CA ARG A 148 -22.74 7.72 -5.84
C ARG A 148 -22.93 7.68 -7.34
N VAL A 149 -22.92 6.49 -7.90
CA VAL A 149 -23.06 6.22 -9.35
C VAL A 149 -24.24 5.28 -9.57
N ASN A 150 -25.14 5.67 -10.48
CA ASN A 150 -26.44 5.06 -10.73
C ASN A 150 -26.51 4.50 -12.17
N PRO A 151 -25.99 3.28 -12.42
CA PRO A 151 -25.93 2.69 -13.77
C PRO A 151 -27.28 2.42 -14.43
N ALA A 152 -28.39 2.44 -13.69
CA ALA A 152 -29.74 2.37 -14.26
C ALA A 152 -30.70 3.34 -13.56
N ARG A 153 -31.49 4.08 -14.37
CA ARG A 153 -32.42 5.11 -13.90
C ARG A 153 -33.78 4.93 -14.56
N PHE A 154 -34.85 4.85 -13.77
CA PHE A 154 -36.21 4.49 -14.23
C PHE A 154 -37.17 5.67 -14.21
N THR A 155 -37.90 5.88 -15.31
CA THR A 155 -38.99 6.87 -15.42
C THR A 155 -40.33 6.16 -15.41
N ALA A 156 -41.01 6.17 -14.26
CA ALA A 156 -42.17 5.32 -14.00
C ALA A 156 -43.37 5.59 -14.91
N SER A 157 -43.67 6.86 -15.25
CA SER A 157 -44.81 7.22 -16.11
C SER A 157 -44.71 6.70 -17.55
N THR A 158 -43.56 6.20 -17.97
CA THR A 158 -43.26 5.69 -19.32
C THR A 158 -42.67 4.28 -19.32
N GLU A 159 -42.53 3.66 -18.14
CA GLU A 159 -41.81 2.40 -17.91
C GLU A 159 -40.41 2.33 -18.57
N ALA A 160 -39.75 3.48 -18.71
CA ALA A 160 -38.47 3.61 -19.41
C ALA A 160 -37.30 3.47 -18.43
N LEU A 161 -36.42 2.49 -18.69
CA LEU A 161 -35.17 2.27 -17.98
C LEU A 161 -34.01 2.79 -18.84
N ASP A 162 -33.33 3.82 -18.36
CA ASP A 162 -32.15 4.43 -18.95
C ASP A 162 -30.90 3.80 -18.32
N VAL A 163 -30.10 3.06 -19.11
CA VAL A 163 -28.97 2.26 -18.64
C VAL A 163 -27.66 2.83 -19.17
N ASP A 164 -26.64 2.88 -18.32
CA ASP A 164 -25.30 3.33 -18.63
C ASP A 164 -24.29 2.19 -18.58
N THR A 165 -23.42 2.14 -19.59
CA THR A 165 -22.28 1.22 -19.69
C THR A 165 -20.95 1.92 -19.44
N HIS A 166 -20.92 3.24 -19.61
CA HIS A 166 -19.73 4.06 -19.40
C HIS A 166 -20.12 5.50 -19.02
N LEU A 167 -19.45 6.04 -18.00
CA LEU A 167 -19.60 7.42 -17.54
C LEU A 167 -18.22 8.03 -17.34
N ARG A 168 -18.05 9.27 -17.82
CA ARG A 168 -16.92 10.11 -17.46
C ARG A 168 -17.40 11.29 -16.65
N VAL A 169 -16.95 11.40 -15.40
CA VAL A 169 -17.53 12.30 -14.39
C VAL A 169 -16.44 13.21 -13.83
N ARG A 170 -16.61 14.52 -13.96
CA ARG A 170 -15.76 15.49 -13.27
C ARG A 170 -16.36 15.82 -11.90
N ILE A 171 -15.55 15.77 -10.86
CA ILE A 171 -15.87 16.27 -9.53
C ILE A 171 -15.22 17.66 -9.44
N ASP A 172 -16.02 18.70 -9.65
CA ASP A 172 -15.53 20.09 -9.70
C ASP A 172 -15.43 20.70 -8.30
N ALA A 173 -14.30 21.36 -8.03
CA ALA A 173 -14.09 22.14 -6.81
C ALA A 173 -14.74 23.52 -6.94
N LEU A 174 -15.67 23.84 -6.05
CA LEU A 174 -16.49 25.06 -6.10
C LEU A 174 -16.00 26.17 -5.14
N GLY A 175 -14.85 25.98 -4.50
CA GLY A 175 -14.33 26.84 -3.43
C GLY A 175 -14.84 26.45 -2.04
N PRO A 176 -14.47 27.20 -0.99
CA PRO A 176 -14.84 26.89 0.38
C PRO A 176 -16.34 27.08 0.66
N GLU A 177 -16.82 26.40 1.70
CA GLU A 177 -18.16 26.61 2.27
C GLU A 177 -18.41 28.09 2.58
N PRO A 178 -19.61 28.63 2.29
CA PRO A 178 -19.97 29.99 2.66
C PRO A 178 -20.22 30.07 4.18
N LEU A 179 -19.17 30.44 4.92
CA LEU A 179 -19.20 30.73 6.36
C LEU A 179 -20.50 31.43 6.79
N ALA A 180 -21.19 30.85 7.78
CA ALA A 180 -22.22 31.56 8.53
C ALA A 180 -21.60 32.82 9.15
N ALA A 181 -22.05 33.99 8.72
CA ALA A 181 -21.21 35.19 8.77
C ALA A 181 -21.20 35.91 10.12
N ALA A 182 -20.20 35.62 10.97
CA ALA A 182 -19.82 36.50 12.09
C ALA A 182 -18.34 36.35 12.55
N GLY A 183 -17.38 36.78 11.73
CA GLY A 183 -16.10 37.34 12.23
C GLY A 183 -15.00 36.40 12.76
N ALA A 184 -14.34 35.65 11.87
CA ALA A 184 -13.05 35.01 12.16
C ALA A 184 -11.84 35.96 11.92
N ALA A 185 -10.75 35.73 12.66
CA ALA A 185 -9.47 36.42 12.52
C ALA A 185 -8.66 35.87 11.31
N PRO A 186 -7.53 36.49 10.86
CA PRO A 186 -6.79 35.97 9.71
C PRO A 186 -6.15 34.61 10.03
N SER A 187 -6.26 33.68 9.07
CA SER A 187 -5.69 32.32 9.13
C SER A 187 -4.20 32.33 9.45
N ALA A 188 -3.78 31.46 10.36
CA ALA A 188 -2.36 31.24 10.66
C ALA A 188 -1.58 30.79 9.40
N VAL A 189 -0.32 31.20 9.32
CA VAL A 189 0.60 30.76 8.26
C VAL A 189 1.44 29.62 8.82
N ALA A 190 1.36 28.42 8.22
CA ALA A 190 2.20 27.30 8.60
C ALA A 190 3.69 27.64 8.41
N ALA A 191 4.50 27.33 9.41
CA ALA A 191 5.94 27.36 9.34
C ALA A 191 6.47 26.18 8.50
N ASN A 192 7.67 26.32 7.93
CA ASN A 192 8.29 25.22 7.21
C ASN A 192 8.82 24.16 8.21
N ILE A 193 8.23 22.97 8.19
CA ILE A 193 8.61 21.81 9.03
C ILE A 193 10.13 21.55 9.02
N GLU A 194 10.76 21.56 7.84
CA GLU A 194 12.22 21.39 7.67
C GLU A 194 13.05 22.45 8.44
N ALA A 195 12.49 23.66 8.62
CA ALA A 195 13.13 24.72 9.39
C ALA A 195 12.84 24.65 10.91
N LEU A 196 11.80 23.92 11.33
CA LEU A 196 11.54 23.61 12.74
C LEU A 196 12.41 22.44 13.22
N ALA A 197 12.52 21.38 12.40
CA ALA A 197 13.39 20.23 12.63
C ALA A 197 14.86 20.66 12.87
N ALA A 198 15.33 21.65 12.12
CA ALA A 198 16.67 22.24 12.24
C ALA A 198 16.91 23.13 13.48
N LEU A 199 15.97 23.23 14.43
CA LEU A 199 16.07 24.07 15.64
C LEU A 199 16.03 23.23 16.92
N PRO A 200 16.89 23.51 17.93
CA PRO A 200 16.87 22.79 19.19
C PRO A 200 15.60 23.10 20.00
N GLY A 201 14.98 22.07 20.57
CA GLY A 201 13.75 22.20 21.35
C GLY A 201 13.33 20.89 22.01
N VAL A 202 12.05 20.78 22.33
CA VAL A 202 11.42 19.59 22.92
C VAL A 202 10.32 19.07 22.00
N LYS A 203 10.36 17.78 21.66
CA LYS A 203 9.25 17.02 21.08
C LYS A 203 8.34 16.55 22.22
N ILE A 204 7.05 16.86 22.11
CA ILE A 204 6.00 16.46 23.04
C ILE A 204 5.01 15.58 22.26
N GLY A 205 4.98 14.29 22.55
CA GLY A 205 3.95 13.38 22.04
C GLY A 205 2.71 13.43 22.93
N VAL A 206 1.52 13.47 22.34
CA VAL A 206 0.23 13.45 23.04
C VAL A 206 -0.70 12.44 22.39
N ARG A 207 -1.30 11.56 23.20
CA ARG A 207 -2.40 10.70 22.76
C ARG A 207 -3.75 11.35 23.07
N GLY A 208 -4.62 11.37 22.06
CA GLY A 208 -6.02 11.80 22.18
C GLY A 208 -6.26 13.31 22.16
N VAL A 209 -7.55 13.65 22.13
CA VAL A 209 -8.09 15.01 22.07
C VAL A 209 -8.28 15.56 23.49
N GLY A 210 -7.85 16.78 23.77
CA GLY A 210 -8.12 17.42 25.07
C GLY A 210 -7.05 18.38 25.58
N LEU A 211 -7.35 19.02 26.71
CA LEU A 211 -6.42 19.93 27.40
C LEU A 211 -5.21 19.19 28.01
N VAL A 212 -4.03 19.45 27.46
CA VAL A 212 -2.74 18.90 27.89
C VAL A 212 -2.12 19.74 29.01
N ARG A 213 -1.39 19.09 29.92
CA ARG A 213 -0.50 19.73 30.90
C ARG A 213 0.89 19.08 30.89
N VAL A 214 1.94 19.89 30.77
CA VAL A 214 3.34 19.46 30.93
C VAL A 214 4.05 20.38 31.93
N ASP A 215 4.57 19.84 33.04
CA ASP A 215 5.29 20.65 34.04
C ASP A 215 6.71 21.04 33.62
N GLU A 216 7.20 22.13 34.23
CA GLU A 216 8.54 22.68 34.00
C GLU A 216 9.64 21.62 34.17
N ALA A 217 9.58 20.80 35.24
CA ALA A 217 10.59 19.79 35.52
C ALA A 217 10.69 18.73 34.40
N SER A 218 9.56 18.35 33.81
CA SER A 218 9.49 17.45 32.68
C SER A 218 10.02 18.10 31.39
N LEU A 219 9.71 19.38 31.13
CA LEU A 219 10.24 20.13 29.98
C LEU A 219 11.77 20.33 30.06
N ILE A 220 12.29 20.70 31.23
CA ILE A 220 13.74 20.81 31.47
C ILE A 220 14.40 19.42 31.36
N GLY A 221 13.76 18.37 31.86
CA GLY A 221 14.21 16.98 31.72
C GLY A 221 14.28 16.51 30.26
N ALA A 222 13.31 16.91 29.43
CA ALA A 222 13.32 16.70 27.98
C ALA A 222 14.34 17.59 27.24
N GLY A 223 14.93 18.59 27.94
CA GLY A 223 16.06 19.37 27.45
C GLY A 223 15.73 20.80 27.02
N LEU A 224 14.59 21.37 27.43
CA LEU A 224 14.36 22.81 27.37
C LEU A 224 15.42 23.57 28.19
N ASP A 225 15.82 24.76 27.75
CA ASP A 225 16.74 25.59 28.54
C ASP A 225 15.99 26.20 29.75
N PRO A 226 16.42 25.95 31.00
CA PRO A 226 15.81 26.58 32.18
C PRO A 226 16.00 28.10 32.25
N ALA A 227 16.78 28.70 31.35
CA ALA A 227 16.90 30.15 31.17
C ALA A 227 16.01 30.71 30.05
N ALA A 228 15.20 29.88 29.37
CA ALA A 228 14.25 30.36 28.36
C ALA A 228 13.15 31.24 28.99
N ASP A 229 12.83 32.36 28.34
CA ASP A 229 11.69 33.19 28.76
C ASP A 229 10.39 32.47 28.37
N PRO A 230 9.46 32.20 29.32
CA PRO A 230 8.21 31.50 29.03
C PRO A 230 7.32 32.22 28.02
N ARG A 231 7.55 33.52 27.76
CA ARG A 231 6.83 34.33 26.76
C ARG A 231 7.40 34.18 25.34
N GLU A 232 8.63 33.68 25.25
CA GLU A 232 9.40 33.41 24.02
C GLU A 232 9.31 31.93 23.57
N LEU A 233 8.46 31.16 24.26
CA LEU A 233 8.07 29.80 23.85
C LEU A 233 6.99 29.83 22.78
N HIS A 234 7.24 29.11 21.69
CA HIS A 234 6.32 28.78 20.61
C HIS A 234 6.08 27.26 20.60
N LEU A 235 4.86 26.81 20.29
CA LEU A 235 4.52 25.40 20.13
C LEU A 235 3.99 25.18 18.71
N TYR A 236 4.45 24.15 18.00
CA TYR A 236 4.03 23.84 16.64
C TYR A 236 3.53 22.41 16.50
N HIS A 237 2.49 22.19 15.69
CA HIS A 237 1.97 20.89 15.27
C HIS A 237 1.68 20.96 13.75
N GLU A 238 2.16 20.00 12.95
CA GLU A 238 2.22 20.11 11.47
C GLU A 238 2.83 21.43 10.93
N GLY A 239 3.63 22.14 11.74
CA GLY A 239 4.13 23.48 11.43
C GLY A 239 3.14 24.63 11.68
N ILE A 240 1.89 24.36 12.07
CA ILE A 240 0.93 25.36 12.55
C ILE A 240 1.27 25.72 14.01
N GLU A 241 1.32 27.01 14.34
CA GLU A 241 1.62 27.47 15.71
C GLU A 241 0.39 27.31 16.62
N VAL A 242 0.47 26.48 17.64
CA VAL A 242 -0.61 26.21 18.61
C VAL A 242 -0.61 27.27 19.72
N ALA A 243 -1.80 27.69 20.17
CA ALA A 243 -1.93 28.63 21.26
C ALA A 243 -1.66 27.96 22.63
N ILE A 244 -0.74 28.53 23.41
CA ILE A 244 -0.33 27.97 24.71
C ILE A 244 -0.64 28.90 25.89
N GLN A 245 -0.73 28.33 27.08
CA GLN A 245 -0.76 29.05 28.35
C GLN A 245 0.38 28.54 29.23
N VAL A 246 1.13 29.45 29.86
CA VAL A 246 2.31 29.09 30.67
C VAL A 246 2.19 29.71 32.07
N ASP A 247 2.10 28.87 33.09
CA ASP A 247 2.00 29.35 34.47
C ASP A 247 3.23 30.18 34.85
N GLY A 248 2.99 31.35 35.43
CA GLY A 248 4.06 32.23 35.91
C GLY A 248 4.69 33.14 34.85
N GLU A 249 4.27 33.10 33.58
CA GLU A 249 4.95 33.83 32.48
C GLU A 249 5.17 35.33 32.73
N ALA A 250 4.30 35.97 33.52
CA ALA A 250 4.42 37.37 33.96
C ALA A 250 5.72 37.67 34.74
N LYS A 251 6.47 36.65 35.18
CA LYS A 251 7.78 36.75 35.86
C LYS A 251 8.96 36.80 34.89
N GLY A 252 8.78 36.46 33.61
CA GLY A 252 9.86 36.34 32.62
C GLY A 252 10.81 35.15 32.86
N MET A 253 10.39 34.18 33.67
CA MET A 253 11.04 32.90 33.92
C MET A 253 9.93 31.87 34.13
N LEU A 254 10.15 30.62 33.76
CA LEU A 254 9.28 29.51 34.16
C LEU A 254 9.23 29.41 35.70
N ASP A 255 8.11 28.89 36.21
CA ASP A 255 7.90 28.73 37.65
C ASP A 255 8.18 27.27 38.07
N PRO A 256 8.97 27.02 39.12
CA PRO A 256 9.19 25.68 39.68
C PRO A 256 7.94 24.93 40.17
N SER A 257 6.76 25.57 40.22
CA SER A 257 5.46 24.89 40.40
C SER A 257 4.49 25.06 39.23
N GLY A 258 4.94 25.62 38.10
CA GLY A 258 4.12 25.90 36.92
C GLY A 258 4.13 24.78 35.87
N ALA A 259 3.23 24.91 34.90
CA ALA A 259 3.15 24.07 33.72
C ALA A 259 2.84 24.85 32.44
N LEU A 260 3.16 24.22 31.31
CA LEU A 260 2.65 24.49 29.98
C LEU A 260 1.28 23.80 29.83
N PHE A 261 0.31 24.54 29.28
CA PHE A 261 -1.00 24.02 28.87
C PHE A 261 -1.28 24.37 27.40
N PHE A 262 -1.89 23.44 26.68
CA PHE A 262 -2.38 23.61 25.31
C PHE A 262 -3.49 22.59 25.03
N HIS A 263 -4.36 22.84 24.06
CA HIS A 263 -5.33 21.84 23.62
C HIS A 263 -4.70 20.96 22.52
N SER A 264 -4.95 19.67 22.58
CA SER A 264 -4.55 18.68 21.58
C SER A 264 -5.74 18.35 20.69
N GLU A 265 -5.55 18.45 19.37
CA GLU A 265 -6.50 17.91 18.36
C GLU A 265 -6.46 16.38 18.31
N GLY A 266 -5.44 15.76 18.92
CA GLY A 266 -5.17 14.34 18.87
C GLY A 266 -4.64 13.88 17.50
N LEU A 267 -4.44 12.57 17.39
CA LEU A 267 -4.20 11.85 16.14
C LEU A 267 -4.89 10.49 16.33
N ASP A 268 -5.48 9.93 15.27
CA ASP A 268 -5.85 8.51 15.25
C ASP A 268 -5.75 7.97 13.82
N THR A 269 -4.52 7.94 13.31
CA THR A 269 -4.26 7.30 12.02
C THR A 269 -4.08 5.81 12.20
N ARG A 270 -4.19 5.08 11.08
CA ARG A 270 -3.73 3.69 10.96
C ARG A 270 -2.31 3.45 11.49
N TYR A 271 -1.44 4.46 11.51
CA TYR A 271 -0.03 4.33 11.91
C TYR A 271 0.27 4.76 13.35
N SER A 272 -0.47 5.75 13.89
CA SER A 272 -0.19 6.37 15.20
C SER A 272 -1.41 7.10 15.78
N ASP A 273 -1.54 7.07 17.10
CA ASP A 273 -2.41 7.94 17.92
C ASP A 273 -1.66 9.06 18.66
N GLU A 274 -0.34 9.12 18.51
CA GLU A 274 0.50 10.11 19.17
C GLU A 274 0.76 11.28 18.22
N ALA A 275 -0.02 12.35 18.39
CA ALA A 275 0.21 13.64 17.77
C ALA A 275 1.49 14.26 18.34
N VAL A 276 2.35 14.81 17.47
CA VAL A 276 3.66 15.35 17.87
C VAL A 276 3.68 16.87 17.81
N TYR A 277 4.16 17.48 18.89
CA TYR A 277 4.25 18.93 19.06
C TYR A 277 5.70 19.37 19.33
N PHE A 278 6.15 20.42 18.65
CA PHE A 278 7.49 20.99 18.76
C PHE A 278 7.47 22.25 19.61
N LEU A 279 7.98 22.18 20.84
CA LEU A 279 8.18 23.34 21.72
C LEU A 279 9.56 23.95 21.46
N LEU A 280 9.58 25.16 20.92
CA LEU A 280 10.78 25.92 20.57
C LEU A 280 10.87 27.22 21.36
N ALA A 281 12.08 27.62 21.76
CA ALA A 281 12.35 28.96 22.29
C ALA A 281 12.92 29.84 21.17
N ALA A 282 12.33 31.00 20.91
CA ALA A 282 12.77 31.95 19.89
C ALA A 282 12.68 33.39 20.39
N ASN A 283 13.48 34.32 19.85
CA ASN A 283 13.56 35.71 20.32
C ASN A 283 12.34 36.58 19.90
N THR A 284 11.13 36.03 20.01
CA THR A 284 9.83 36.55 19.57
C THR A 284 8.74 36.07 20.53
N LEU A 285 7.66 36.83 20.69
CA LEU A 285 6.52 36.38 21.49
C LEU A 285 5.74 35.28 20.75
N GLY A 286 5.48 34.17 21.42
CA GLY A 286 4.66 33.08 20.88
C GLY A 286 3.15 33.31 21.03
N ARG A 287 2.37 32.50 20.32
CA ARG A 287 0.90 32.48 20.38
C ARG A 287 0.43 32.10 21.79
N ARG A 288 -0.54 32.83 22.35
CA ARG A 288 -1.09 32.58 23.69
C ARG A 288 -2.60 32.34 23.65
N THR A 289 -3.07 31.43 24.50
CA THR A 289 -4.49 31.14 24.72
C THR A 289 -5.23 32.43 25.11
N ALA A 290 -6.39 32.68 24.51
CA ALA A 290 -7.21 33.84 24.86
C ALA A 290 -7.98 33.60 26.17
N HIS A 291 -8.36 34.68 26.86
CA HIS A 291 -9.26 34.60 28.03
C HIS A 291 -10.57 35.35 27.71
N LEU A 292 -11.70 34.64 27.75
CA LEU A 292 -13.03 35.18 27.45
C LEU A 292 -13.86 35.27 28.74
N ALA A 293 -14.31 36.47 29.10
CA ALA A 293 -15.00 36.74 30.36
C ALA A 293 -16.53 36.62 30.22
N GLU A 294 -17.02 35.38 30.08
CA GLU A 294 -18.45 35.11 29.88
C GLU A 294 -19.23 35.11 31.20
N VAL A 295 -19.87 36.24 31.48
CA VAL A 295 -20.74 36.43 32.66
C VAL A 295 -22.13 35.84 32.36
N PRO A 296 -22.58 34.78 33.07
CA PRO A 296 -23.85 34.12 32.79
C PRO A 296 -25.04 35.07 32.98
N SER A 297 -25.95 35.04 32.01
CA SER A 297 -27.16 35.87 31.97
C SER A 297 -28.24 35.40 32.95
N VAL A 298 -29.33 36.18 33.08
CA VAL A 298 -30.48 35.80 33.91
C VAL A 298 -31.49 35.01 33.07
N GLY A 299 -31.19 33.72 32.86
CA GLY A 299 -32.00 32.80 32.07
C GLY A 299 -32.18 31.42 32.73
N PRO A 300 -32.96 30.51 32.11
CA PRO A 300 -32.91 29.09 32.44
C PRO A 300 -31.56 28.51 32.00
N ALA A 301 -31.01 27.59 32.79
CA ALA A 301 -29.76 26.91 32.43
C ALA A 301 -29.98 25.83 31.37
N VAL A 302 -29.00 25.66 30.48
CA VAL A 302 -28.79 24.44 29.71
C VAL A 302 -28.33 23.36 30.69
N LEU A 303 -29.13 22.30 30.81
CA LEU A 303 -28.93 21.19 31.76
C LEU A 303 -28.93 19.81 31.08
N ASP A 304 -29.10 19.79 29.75
CA ASP A 304 -29.18 18.61 28.92
C ASP A 304 -28.58 18.99 27.55
N ILE A 305 -27.57 18.23 27.10
CA ILE A 305 -26.74 18.50 25.91
C ILE A 305 -26.63 17.24 25.04
N PRO A 306 -26.30 17.36 23.74
CA PRO A 306 -25.88 16.22 22.93
C PRO A 306 -24.65 15.54 23.53
N ALA A 307 -24.55 14.22 23.35
CA ALA A 307 -23.31 13.48 23.53
C ALA A 307 -23.26 12.29 22.57
N HIS A 308 -22.05 11.89 22.23
CA HIS A 308 -21.76 10.72 21.41
C HIS A 308 -20.99 9.70 22.27
N ALA A 309 -21.22 8.42 22.02
CA ALA A 309 -20.45 7.33 22.61
C ALA A 309 -20.08 6.34 21.51
N HIS A 310 -18.80 6.00 21.45
CA HIS A 310 -18.22 5.14 20.41
C HIS A 310 -17.54 3.93 21.07
N ASP A 311 -17.84 2.74 20.57
CA ASP A 311 -17.24 1.46 21.00
C ASP A 311 -16.87 0.63 19.77
N ALA A 312 -15.69 0.89 19.20
CA ALA A 312 -15.02 0.04 18.23
C ALA A 312 -13.79 -0.63 18.86
N VAL A 313 -13.64 -1.94 18.68
CA VAL A 313 -12.50 -2.71 19.22
C VAL A 313 -11.82 -3.51 18.13
N LYS A 314 -10.90 -2.85 17.43
CA LYS A 314 -9.96 -3.50 16.52
C LYS A 314 -9.20 -4.60 17.27
N SER A 315 -9.38 -5.84 16.83
CA SER A 315 -8.87 -7.02 17.55
C SER A 315 -8.64 -8.25 16.66
N THR A 316 -9.14 -8.27 15.42
CA THR A 316 -8.85 -9.30 14.43
C THR A 316 -8.32 -8.66 13.14
N TYR A 317 -7.16 -9.10 12.66
CA TYR A 317 -6.61 -8.66 11.37
C TYR A 317 -7.01 -9.63 10.26
N LEU A 318 -7.66 -9.11 9.20
CA LEU A 318 -8.12 -9.87 8.04
C LEU A 318 -7.50 -9.29 6.74
N PRO A 319 -6.32 -9.76 6.32
CA PRO A 319 -5.62 -9.16 5.19
C PRO A 319 -6.37 -9.30 3.85
N GLY A 320 -7.34 -10.21 3.72
CA GLY A 320 -8.20 -10.30 2.53
C GLY A 320 -9.44 -9.38 2.54
N VAL A 321 -9.61 -8.53 3.57
CA VAL A 321 -10.88 -7.84 3.87
C VAL A 321 -10.61 -6.41 4.39
N THR A 322 -10.69 -5.41 3.51
CA THR A 322 -10.52 -3.98 3.86
C THR A 322 -11.77 -3.41 4.54
N ALA A 323 -11.65 -2.92 5.77
CA ALA A 323 -12.70 -2.27 6.54
C ALA A 323 -13.02 -0.85 6.02
N ASN A 324 -14.12 -0.26 6.50
CA ASN A 324 -14.67 0.99 5.97
C ASN A 324 -13.83 2.25 6.29
N ASP A 325 -12.80 2.11 7.14
CA ASP A 325 -11.77 3.12 7.44
C ASP A 325 -10.49 2.97 6.58
N GLY A 326 -10.42 1.94 5.73
CA GLY A 326 -9.22 1.61 4.95
C GLY A 326 -8.16 0.82 5.72
N ASP A 327 -8.50 0.30 6.90
CA ASP A 327 -7.68 -0.65 7.64
C ASP A 327 -8.11 -2.10 7.34
N HIS A 328 -7.35 -3.09 7.78
CA HIS A 328 -7.70 -4.52 7.70
C HIS A 328 -7.98 -5.10 9.10
N PHE A 329 -8.18 -4.24 10.09
CA PHE A 329 -8.58 -4.59 11.44
C PHE A 329 -10.10 -4.50 11.61
N VAL A 330 -10.71 -5.66 11.85
CA VAL A 330 -12.12 -5.81 12.22
C VAL A 330 -12.27 -6.07 13.73
N GLY A 331 -13.51 -6.06 14.18
CA GLY A 331 -13.89 -6.26 15.58
C GLY A 331 -13.71 -7.69 16.12
N PRO A 332 -14.14 -7.95 17.37
CA PRO A 332 -14.25 -9.30 17.91
C PRO A 332 -15.32 -10.09 17.14
N TYR A 333 -15.07 -11.39 16.95
CA TYR A 333 -16.01 -12.26 16.25
C TYR A 333 -17.21 -12.66 17.13
N VAL A 334 -18.38 -12.81 16.51
CA VAL A 334 -19.59 -13.39 17.08
C VAL A 334 -19.89 -14.68 16.32
N PHE A 335 -20.10 -15.78 17.05
CA PHE A 335 -20.25 -17.13 16.49
C PHE A 335 -21.42 -17.88 17.13
N ASP A 336 -21.16 -18.81 18.06
CA ASP A 336 -22.19 -19.69 18.64
C ASP A 336 -22.91 -19.10 19.86
N GLN A 337 -22.39 -18.02 20.45
CA GLN A 337 -22.90 -17.37 21.66
C GLN A 337 -23.17 -15.87 21.43
N PRO A 338 -24.14 -15.26 22.16
CA PRO A 338 -24.30 -13.81 22.17
C PRO A 338 -23.08 -13.07 22.72
N VAL A 339 -22.76 -11.92 22.14
CA VAL A 339 -21.68 -11.03 22.58
C VAL A 339 -22.27 -9.75 23.11
N THR A 340 -21.98 -9.43 24.38
CA THR A 340 -22.40 -8.19 25.04
C THR A 340 -21.25 -7.20 25.13
N ARG A 341 -21.48 -5.99 24.62
CA ARG A 341 -20.66 -4.80 24.84
C ARG A 341 -21.28 -3.93 25.92
N SER A 342 -20.46 -3.16 26.62
CA SER A 342 -20.92 -2.12 27.55
C SER A 342 -20.43 -0.78 27.03
N VAL A 343 -21.32 0.00 26.43
CA VAL A 343 -20.98 1.28 25.79
C VAL A 343 -21.02 2.37 26.86
N ALA A 344 -19.95 3.17 26.95
CA ALA A 344 -19.84 4.22 27.95
C ALA A 344 -20.79 5.39 27.66
N THR A 345 -21.84 5.52 28.46
CA THR A 345 -22.87 6.57 28.31
C THR A 345 -23.04 7.38 29.60
N PRO A 346 -21.96 8.02 30.11
CA PRO A 346 -22.01 8.78 31.35
C PRO A 346 -22.98 9.97 31.25
N GLY A 347 -23.81 10.11 32.28
CA GLY A 347 -24.79 11.17 32.41
C GLY A 347 -26.00 11.12 31.48
N ALA A 348 -26.20 10.00 30.77
CA ALA A 348 -27.34 9.82 29.88
C ALA A 348 -28.68 10.12 30.56
N THR A 349 -29.45 11.05 29.98
CA THR A 349 -30.81 11.37 30.40
C THR A 349 -31.81 10.38 29.77
N SER A 350 -33.04 10.32 30.28
CA SER A 350 -34.08 9.41 29.78
C SER A 350 -34.70 9.87 28.45
N ALA A 351 -33.94 10.56 27.60
CA ALA A 351 -34.36 10.96 26.26
C ALA A 351 -34.36 9.77 25.29
N GLY A 352 -34.88 10.01 24.08
CA GLY A 352 -34.56 9.13 22.95
C GLY A 352 -33.12 9.32 22.49
N ALA A 353 -32.55 8.29 21.89
CA ALA A 353 -31.19 8.24 21.38
C ALA A 353 -31.17 7.59 19.99
N ASN A 354 -30.06 7.65 19.26
CA ASN A 354 -29.83 6.79 18.10
C ASN A 354 -28.74 5.76 18.43
N LEU A 355 -28.90 4.55 17.92
CA LEU A 355 -27.89 3.49 17.92
C LEU A 355 -27.49 3.21 16.48
N ARG A 356 -26.21 3.25 16.15
CA ARG A 356 -25.64 2.70 14.92
C ARG A 356 -24.86 1.44 15.26
N VAL A 357 -24.98 0.41 14.44
CA VAL A 357 -24.23 -0.84 14.61
C VAL A 357 -23.60 -1.21 13.28
N ARG A 358 -22.29 -1.45 13.31
CA ARG A 358 -21.49 -1.91 12.17
C ARG A 358 -21.04 -3.35 12.43
N LEU A 359 -21.49 -4.26 11.55
CA LEU A 359 -21.19 -5.69 11.57
C LEU A 359 -20.66 -6.12 10.20
N ARG A 360 -19.80 -7.14 10.15
CA ARG A 360 -19.27 -7.67 8.88
C ARG A 360 -19.27 -9.19 8.83
N GLY A 361 -19.54 -9.76 7.66
CA GLY A 361 -19.56 -11.21 7.45
C GLY A 361 -18.18 -11.86 7.49
N GLY A 362 -18.07 -12.95 8.26
CA GLY A 362 -16.90 -13.84 8.31
C GLY A 362 -17.10 -15.18 7.60
N THR A 363 -18.27 -15.42 7.00
CA THR A 363 -18.56 -16.60 6.16
C THR A 363 -19.16 -16.19 4.81
N THR A 364 -19.27 -17.15 3.90
CA THR A 364 -20.12 -17.01 2.71
C THR A 364 -20.51 -18.41 2.19
N TYR A 365 -21.79 -18.59 1.86
CA TYR A 365 -22.34 -19.85 1.38
C TYR A 365 -23.08 -19.66 0.05
N PRO A 366 -22.46 -19.91 -1.12
CA PRO A 366 -23.02 -19.57 -2.45
C PRO A 366 -24.39 -20.17 -2.84
N ASP A 367 -24.92 -21.12 -2.07
CA ASP A 367 -26.25 -21.73 -2.25
C ASP A 367 -27.31 -21.19 -1.25
N ILE A 368 -26.95 -20.26 -0.37
CA ILE A 368 -27.78 -19.73 0.73
C ILE A 368 -27.75 -18.19 0.64
N LEU A 369 -28.91 -17.56 0.42
CA LEU A 369 -29.05 -16.10 0.41
C LEU A 369 -29.45 -15.59 1.80
N LEU A 370 -28.81 -14.50 2.22
CA LEU A 370 -28.87 -13.94 3.57
C LEU A 370 -28.44 -14.99 4.61
N ASP A 371 -27.23 -15.54 4.41
CA ASP A 371 -26.66 -16.60 5.25
C ASP A 371 -26.33 -16.15 6.68
N HIS A 372 -26.20 -14.84 6.94
CA HIS A 372 -26.09 -14.24 8.26
C HIS A 372 -27.45 -13.84 8.88
N HIS A 373 -27.71 -14.22 10.14
CA HIS A 373 -28.90 -13.74 10.88
C HIS A 373 -28.68 -13.53 12.40
N PHE A 374 -28.81 -12.28 12.83
CA PHE A 374 -28.56 -11.81 14.21
C PHE A 374 -29.66 -10.88 14.70
N GLY A 375 -29.83 -10.75 16.02
CA GLY A 375 -30.57 -9.65 16.64
C GLY A 375 -29.63 -8.71 17.39
N VAL A 376 -30.03 -7.44 17.53
CA VAL A 376 -29.37 -6.51 18.45
C VAL A 376 -30.32 -6.15 19.58
N ARG A 377 -29.83 -6.15 20.81
CA ARG A 377 -30.56 -5.65 21.99
C ARG A 377 -29.84 -4.50 22.66
N VAL A 378 -30.61 -3.57 23.22
CA VAL A 378 -30.12 -2.55 24.16
C VAL A 378 -30.85 -2.72 25.49
N SER A 379 -30.13 -2.80 26.59
CA SER A 379 -30.71 -2.97 27.94
C SER A 379 -31.71 -4.15 28.05
N GLY A 380 -31.47 -5.22 27.28
CA GLY A 380 -32.30 -6.43 27.24
C GLY A 380 -33.54 -6.38 26.34
N VAL A 381 -33.71 -5.31 25.54
CA VAL A 381 -34.83 -5.15 24.59
C VAL A 381 -34.31 -5.31 23.17
N ASP A 382 -34.86 -6.24 22.37
CA ASP A 382 -34.53 -6.40 20.93
C ASP A 382 -34.93 -5.11 20.18
N VAL A 383 -33.96 -4.48 19.50
CA VAL A 383 -34.13 -3.21 18.76
C VAL A 383 -33.87 -3.34 17.26
N LEU A 384 -33.06 -4.32 16.83
CA LEU A 384 -32.83 -4.68 15.43
C LEU A 384 -32.89 -6.19 15.25
N ASP A 385 -33.27 -6.60 14.04
CA ASP A 385 -33.23 -7.96 13.53
C ASP A 385 -32.53 -7.87 12.15
N VAL A 386 -31.38 -8.52 12.03
CA VAL A 386 -30.30 -8.19 11.08
C VAL A 386 -30.03 -9.37 10.16
N ARG A 387 -30.09 -9.13 8.84
CA ARG A 387 -29.78 -10.13 7.81
C ARG A 387 -29.01 -9.48 6.66
N PHE A 388 -27.91 -10.11 6.26
CA PHE A 388 -27.07 -9.75 5.12
C PHE A 388 -26.39 -11.02 4.58
N ASP A 389 -25.65 -10.91 3.48
CA ASP A 389 -25.16 -12.05 2.68
C ASP A 389 -23.64 -12.05 2.57
N GLY A 390 -23.00 -13.19 2.83
CA GLY A 390 -21.55 -13.35 2.68
C GLY A 390 -20.71 -12.32 3.46
N THR A 391 -19.52 -12.00 2.94
CA THR A 391 -18.56 -11.09 3.58
C THR A 391 -18.90 -9.60 3.45
N ASP A 392 -20.16 -9.26 3.19
CA ASP A 392 -20.64 -7.88 3.11
C ASP A 392 -20.65 -7.22 4.51
N GLU A 393 -20.85 -5.90 4.52
CA GLU A 393 -21.00 -5.09 5.73
C GLU A 393 -22.46 -4.68 5.96
N PHE A 394 -22.89 -4.73 7.21
CA PHE A 394 -24.15 -4.20 7.69
C PHE A 394 -23.87 -2.96 8.56
N ASP A 395 -24.29 -1.79 8.08
CA ASP A 395 -24.17 -0.50 8.77
C ASP A 395 -25.54 0.19 8.78
N GLU A 396 -26.23 0.15 9.92
CA GLU A 396 -27.59 0.69 10.06
C GLU A 396 -27.77 1.48 11.35
N THR A 397 -28.65 2.49 11.29
CA THR A 397 -28.96 3.39 12.43
C THR A 397 -30.43 3.29 12.84
N VAL A 398 -30.69 3.02 14.12
CA VAL A 398 -32.03 2.87 14.71
C VAL A 398 -32.28 3.88 15.82
N ALA A 399 -33.47 4.47 15.84
CA ALA A 399 -33.91 5.34 16.94
C ALA A 399 -34.33 4.50 18.16
N LEU A 400 -33.65 4.70 19.29
CA LEU A 400 -33.92 4.05 20.56
C LEU A 400 -35.05 4.77 21.34
N PRO A 401 -36.06 4.03 21.84
CA PRO A 401 -37.03 4.55 22.79
C PRO A 401 -36.40 5.13 24.06
N ALA A 402 -37.12 6.11 24.63
CA ALA A 402 -36.76 6.81 25.87
C ALA A 402 -36.45 5.84 27.02
N GLY A 403 -35.24 5.93 27.57
CA GLY A 403 -34.80 5.15 28.73
C GLY A 403 -34.24 3.74 28.44
N LEU A 404 -33.91 3.40 27.18
CA LEU A 404 -33.06 2.23 26.89
C LEU A 404 -31.57 2.50 27.15
N VAL A 405 -31.11 3.72 26.88
CA VAL A 405 -29.77 4.20 27.28
C VAL A 405 -29.80 4.58 28.76
N VAL A 406 -28.73 4.24 29.50
CA VAL A 406 -28.63 4.38 30.95
C VAL A 406 -27.34 5.11 31.38
N ASP A 407 -27.38 5.85 32.49
CA ASP A 407 -26.23 6.60 33.01
C ASP A 407 -25.06 5.65 33.34
N GLY A 408 -23.92 5.89 32.70
CA GLY A 408 -22.64 5.22 32.94
C GLY A 408 -22.30 4.18 31.88
N GLN A 409 -23.06 3.09 31.78
CA GLN A 409 -22.74 1.94 30.93
C GLN A 409 -24.01 1.31 30.35
N THR A 410 -24.26 1.50 29.06
CA THR A 410 -25.40 0.93 28.33
C THR A 410 -25.00 -0.43 27.72
N PRO A 411 -25.61 -1.55 28.13
CA PRO A 411 -25.29 -2.86 27.58
C PRO A 411 -25.98 -3.06 26.22
N VAL A 412 -25.19 -3.47 25.22
CA VAL A 412 -25.65 -3.81 23.87
C VAL A 412 -25.27 -5.26 23.57
N GLU A 413 -26.23 -6.12 23.23
CA GLU A 413 -26.03 -7.56 22.99
C GLU A 413 -26.30 -7.90 21.52
N ILE A 414 -25.31 -8.48 20.84
CA ILE A 414 -25.45 -9.09 19.52
C ILE A 414 -25.81 -10.57 19.71
N VAL A 415 -26.94 -11.01 19.16
CA VAL A 415 -27.58 -12.29 19.45
C VAL A 415 -27.69 -13.14 18.17
N PRO A 416 -26.85 -14.17 17.98
CA PRO A 416 -27.01 -15.12 16.88
C PRO A 416 -28.40 -15.78 16.87
N ARG A 417 -28.97 -16.02 15.68
CA ARG A 417 -30.32 -16.62 15.53
C ARG A 417 -30.30 -18.06 14.96
N PHE A 418 -29.29 -18.43 14.18
CA PHE A 418 -29.08 -19.77 13.59
C PHE A 418 -30.25 -20.34 12.76
N ASP A 419 -31.02 -19.50 12.07
CA ASP A 419 -32.16 -19.93 11.23
C ASP A 419 -31.99 -19.71 9.72
N SER A 420 -30.88 -19.11 9.27
CA SER A 420 -30.56 -18.86 7.86
C SER A 420 -30.42 -20.15 7.04
N GLY A 421 -30.11 -21.26 7.70
CA GLY A 421 -29.78 -22.55 7.08
C GLY A 421 -28.29 -22.76 6.84
N ALA A 422 -27.45 -21.77 7.16
CA ALA A 422 -26.00 -21.90 7.13
C ALA A 422 -25.50 -23.00 8.10
N PRO A 423 -24.47 -23.80 7.73
CA PRO A 423 -23.88 -24.80 8.62
C PRO A 423 -23.31 -24.22 9.93
N PHE A 424 -22.84 -22.99 9.87
CA PHE A 424 -22.49 -22.12 10.99
C PHE A 424 -22.57 -20.66 10.51
N ASP A 425 -22.60 -19.72 11.45
CA ASP A 425 -22.76 -18.29 11.19
C ASP A 425 -21.65 -17.56 11.97
N LEU A 426 -20.86 -16.72 11.30
CA LEU A 426 -19.69 -16.01 11.86
C LEU A 426 -19.67 -14.57 11.37
N ILE A 427 -19.72 -13.60 12.28
CA ILE A 427 -19.58 -12.17 11.94
C ILE A 427 -18.52 -11.52 12.82
N TYR A 428 -18.13 -10.30 12.46
CA TYR A 428 -17.31 -9.40 13.27
C TYR A 428 -18.15 -8.19 13.70
N LEU A 429 -17.94 -7.71 14.93
CA LEU A 429 -18.61 -6.55 15.51
C LEU A 429 -17.67 -5.35 15.47
N ASP A 430 -17.70 -4.59 14.36
CA ASP A 430 -16.69 -3.58 14.08
C ASP A 430 -16.86 -2.32 14.94
N ALA A 431 -18.10 -1.82 15.08
CA ALA A 431 -18.38 -0.67 15.94
C ALA A 431 -19.82 -0.60 16.44
N ILE A 432 -19.99 0.03 17.60
CA ILE A 432 -21.27 0.50 18.12
C ILE A 432 -21.16 2.00 18.39
N ASP A 433 -22.05 2.79 17.81
CA ASP A 433 -22.15 4.23 18.08
C ASP A 433 -23.51 4.54 18.74
N ILE A 434 -23.53 5.39 19.77
CA ILE A 434 -24.76 5.86 20.42
C ILE A 434 -24.75 7.39 20.47
N ASP A 435 -25.68 8.03 19.76
CA ASP A 435 -25.97 9.46 19.91
C ASP A 435 -27.06 9.63 20.97
N TYR A 436 -26.75 10.30 22.07
CA TYR A 436 -27.64 10.43 23.23
C TYR A 436 -27.68 11.86 23.76
N ARG A 437 -28.48 12.05 24.81
CA ARG A 437 -28.58 13.30 25.57
C ARG A 437 -28.05 13.06 26.97
N ARG A 438 -27.25 13.98 27.49
CA ARG A 438 -26.66 13.88 28.83
C ARG A 438 -26.81 15.16 29.63
N ASP A 439 -26.76 15.04 30.96
CA ASP A 439 -26.67 16.23 31.81
C ASP A 439 -25.25 16.83 31.86
N THR A 440 -25.18 18.11 32.25
CA THR A 440 -23.97 18.94 32.33
C THR A 440 -23.13 18.72 33.59
N ARG A 441 -23.33 17.61 34.32
CA ARG A 441 -22.55 17.28 35.52
C ARG A 441 -21.35 16.41 35.17
N LEU A 442 -20.18 16.82 35.65
CA LEU A 442 -18.95 16.04 35.61
C LEU A 442 -19.05 14.88 36.61
N ARG A 443 -18.80 13.66 36.14
CA ARG A 443 -18.85 12.39 36.89
C ARG A 443 -17.46 11.77 36.97
N ALA A 444 -17.29 10.80 37.86
CA ALA A 444 -16.10 9.95 37.87
C ALA A 444 -15.94 9.14 36.58
N ALA A 445 -17.05 8.83 35.88
CA ALA A 445 -17.06 8.13 34.60
C ALA A 445 -16.82 9.05 33.37
N ASP A 446 -16.66 10.36 33.59
CA ASP A 446 -16.14 11.30 32.58
C ASP A 446 -14.60 11.45 32.69
N GLU A 447 -13.97 10.69 33.60
CA GLU A 447 -12.53 10.70 33.94
C GLU A 447 -11.94 12.10 34.23
N GLY A 448 -12.79 13.10 34.47
CA GLY A 448 -12.41 14.49 34.73
C GLY A 448 -12.48 15.43 33.52
N ARG A 449 -12.90 14.98 32.34
CA ARG A 449 -13.05 15.78 31.11
C ARG A 449 -14.49 15.67 30.57
N LEU A 450 -15.19 16.81 30.42
CA LEU A 450 -16.55 16.85 29.88
C LEU A 450 -16.59 17.72 28.62
N GLU A 451 -16.96 17.11 27.50
CA GLU A 451 -17.30 17.81 26.26
C GLU A 451 -18.73 18.35 26.29
N ILE A 452 -18.91 19.55 25.73
CA ILE A 452 -20.13 20.35 25.82
C ILE A 452 -20.44 20.97 24.43
N PRO A 453 -20.95 20.17 23.47
CA PRO A 453 -21.54 20.71 22.26
C PRO A 453 -22.83 21.46 22.60
N LEU A 454 -22.98 22.70 22.13
CA LEU A 454 -24.23 23.46 22.32
C LEU A 454 -25.07 23.53 21.06
N ASP A 455 -26.24 22.88 21.10
CA ASP A 455 -27.32 23.11 20.14
C ASP A 455 -28.08 24.42 20.44
N THR A 456 -27.99 24.94 21.66
CA THR A 456 -28.81 26.04 22.19
C THR A 456 -27.99 27.05 23.00
N THR A 457 -28.09 28.33 22.62
CA THR A 457 -27.49 29.46 23.36
C THR A 457 -28.16 29.67 24.72
N GLY A 458 -27.36 29.85 25.78
CA GLY A 458 -27.82 30.22 27.11
C GLY A 458 -26.80 29.92 28.20
N VAL A 459 -27.23 29.99 29.47
CA VAL A 459 -26.35 29.72 30.62
C VAL A 459 -26.03 28.23 30.71
N VAL A 460 -24.79 27.84 30.48
CA VAL A 460 -24.31 26.48 30.80
C VAL A 460 -24.03 26.42 32.30
N ALA A 461 -24.65 25.46 32.99
CA ALA A 461 -24.43 25.24 34.42
C ALA A 461 -23.73 23.89 34.65
N LEU A 462 -22.42 23.93 34.89
CA LEU A 462 -21.62 22.76 35.25
C LEU A 462 -21.77 22.45 36.74
N GLY A 463 -21.82 21.16 37.08
CA GLY A 463 -21.94 20.70 38.46
C GLY A 463 -21.23 19.39 38.72
N GLY A 464 -21.13 19.00 40.00
CA GLY A 464 -20.38 17.81 40.40
C GLY A 464 -18.87 18.01 40.46
N LEU A 465 -18.40 19.26 40.37
CA LEU A 465 -16.99 19.61 40.38
C LEU A 465 -16.40 19.31 41.78
N SER A 466 -15.33 18.52 41.80
CA SER A 466 -14.71 18.01 43.04
C SER A 466 -13.67 18.95 43.66
N SER A 467 -13.20 19.93 42.90
CA SER A 467 -12.32 21.02 43.33
C SER A 467 -12.61 22.28 42.49
N PRO A 468 -12.07 23.46 42.87
CA PRO A 468 -12.14 24.66 42.03
C PRO A 468 -11.14 24.63 40.85
N ASP A 469 -10.31 23.59 40.75
CA ASP A 469 -9.22 23.45 39.76
C ASP A 469 -9.76 22.83 38.46
N VAL A 470 -10.78 23.48 37.91
CA VAL A 470 -11.45 23.10 36.66
C VAL A 470 -11.27 24.24 35.66
N ARG A 471 -10.66 23.94 34.51
CA ARG A 471 -10.56 24.85 33.38
C ARG A 471 -11.72 24.57 32.42
N VAL A 472 -12.35 25.61 31.89
CA VAL A 472 -13.37 25.50 30.83
C VAL A 472 -12.84 26.25 29.62
N TRP A 473 -12.69 25.57 28.49
CA TRP A 473 -12.13 26.14 27.26
C TRP A 473 -13.18 26.07 26.14
N ASP A 474 -13.30 27.13 25.35
CA ASP A 474 -13.92 27.07 24.02
C ASP A 474 -12.88 26.49 23.06
N VAL A 475 -13.25 25.41 22.38
CA VAL A 475 -12.39 24.63 21.47
C VAL A 475 -12.99 24.57 20.05
N THR A 476 -13.89 25.51 19.73
CA THR A 476 -14.60 25.57 18.42
C THR A 476 -13.68 25.88 17.24
N ASP A 477 -12.59 26.62 17.47
CA ASP A 477 -11.41 26.65 16.59
C ASP A 477 -10.23 26.08 17.40
N PRO A 478 -9.81 24.84 17.16
CA PRO A 478 -8.75 24.21 17.94
C PRO A 478 -7.36 24.80 17.69
N THR A 479 -7.20 25.65 16.66
CA THR A 479 -5.99 26.46 16.46
C THR A 479 -6.00 27.76 17.27
N THR A 480 -7.16 28.19 17.78
CA THR A 480 -7.32 29.30 18.73
C THR A 480 -8.26 28.98 19.91
N PRO A 481 -7.94 27.98 20.73
CA PRO A 481 -8.72 27.70 21.94
C PRO A 481 -8.67 28.91 22.90
N ALA A 482 -9.74 29.07 23.66
CA ALA A 482 -9.89 30.20 24.57
C ALA A 482 -10.43 29.77 25.95
N GLU A 483 -9.76 30.16 27.02
CA GLU A 483 -10.16 29.85 28.39
C GLU A 483 -11.32 30.76 28.84
N ILE A 484 -12.45 30.12 29.19
CA ILE A 484 -13.67 30.76 29.66
C ILE A 484 -13.54 31.13 31.14
N VAL A 485 -13.48 32.43 31.41
CA VAL A 485 -13.47 33.03 32.74
C VAL A 485 -14.92 33.29 33.18
N GLY A 486 -15.61 32.20 33.50
CA GLY A 486 -16.99 32.19 33.98
C GLY A 486 -17.15 32.52 35.48
N THR A 487 -18.32 32.19 36.03
CA THR A 487 -18.71 32.50 37.42
C THR A 487 -18.97 31.24 38.25
N TRP A 488 -18.31 31.11 39.40
CA TRP A 488 -18.63 30.10 40.41
C TRP A 488 -19.97 30.43 41.08
N VAL A 489 -20.97 29.57 40.91
CA VAL A 489 -22.33 29.74 41.43
C VAL A 489 -22.61 28.90 42.69
N GLY A 490 -21.72 27.96 43.00
CA GLY A 490 -21.71 27.16 44.21
C GLY A 490 -20.31 26.62 44.53
N PRO A 491 -20.15 25.79 45.57
CA PRO A 491 -18.86 25.18 45.94
C PRO A 491 -18.45 24.02 45.01
N ASP A 492 -19.39 23.51 44.20
CA ASP A 492 -19.28 22.34 43.32
C ASP A 492 -19.74 22.63 41.88
N SER A 493 -19.89 23.91 41.54
CA SER A 493 -20.65 24.35 40.36
C SER A 493 -20.20 25.70 39.78
N PHE A 494 -20.02 25.71 38.46
CA PHE A 494 -19.49 26.80 37.64
C PHE A 494 -20.45 27.09 36.49
N ALA A 495 -20.65 28.36 36.15
CA ALA A 495 -21.57 28.76 35.08
C ALA A 495 -20.99 29.85 34.17
N PHE A 496 -21.31 29.77 32.89
CA PHE A 496 -20.90 30.70 31.85
C PHE A 496 -22.03 30.87 30.82
N GLU A 497 -21.97 31.92 30.00
CA GLU A 497 -22.86 32.07 28.84
C GLU A 497 -22.26 31.29 27.66
N GLY A 498 -23.01 30.34 27.09
CA GLY A 498 -22.57 29.51 25.97
C GLY A 498 -23.39 29.77 24.70
N THR A 499 -22.78 29.61 23.53
CA THR A 499 -23.37 29.94 22.21
C THR A 499 -23.68 28.69 21.38
N THR A 500 -24.84 28.64 20.72
CA THR A 500 -25.17 27.59 19.74
C THR A 500 -24.08 27.43 18.68
N GLY A 501 -23.68 26.20 18.42
CA GLY A 501 -22.66 25.84 17.42
C GLY A 501 -21.22 25.86 17.95
N HIS A 502 -21.01 26.26 19.20
CA HIS A 502 -19.71 26.16 19.86
C HIS A 502 -19.55 24.80 20.56
N GLN A 503 -18.29 24.35 20.62
CA GLN A 503 -17.83 23.20 21.40
C GLN A 503 -17.02 23.73 22.59
N TYR A 504 -17.46 23.43 23.81
CA TYR A 504 -16.68 23.72 25.03
C TYR A 504 -16.16 22.42 25.65
N GLU A 505 -15.02 22.49 26.31
CA GLU A 505 -14.44 21.40 27.10
C GLU A 505 -14.25 21.87 28.55
N ALA A 506 -14.77 21.11 29.52
CA ALA A 506 -14.57 21.34 30.95
C ALA A 506 -13.70 20.26 31.56
N THR A 507 -12.46 20.62 31.90
CA THR A 507 -11.40 19.68 32.30
C THR A 507 -10.88 20.00 33.70
N ALA A 508 -11.08 19.05 34.61
CA ALA A 508 -10.53 19.01 35.95
C ALA A 508 -9.16 18.32 35.97
N SER A 509 -8.40 18.44 37.06
CA SER A 509 -7.03 17.91 37.20
C SER A 509 -6.82 16.41 36.90
N LEU A 510 -7.88 15.59 36.84
CA LEU A 510 -7.80 14.17 36.46
C LEU A 510 -7.90 13.96 34.93
N GLY A 511 -8.67 14.80 34.23
CA GLY A 511 -8.88 14.72 32.78
C GLY A 511 -7.86 15.52 31.96
N LEU A 512 -6.86 16.12 32.61
CA LEU A 512 -5.74 16.77 31.93
C LEU A 512 -4.87 15.70 31.27
N LEU A 513 -4.74 15.76 29.94
CA LEU A 513 -3.83 14.89 29.21
C LEU A 513 -2.39 15.17 29.66
N SER A 514 -1.61 14.11 29.83
CA SER A 514 -0.17 14.19 30.05
C SER A 514 0.55 13.86 28.74
N ALA A 515 1.75 14.41 28.54
CA ALA A 515 2.59 14.02 27.42
C ALA A 515 2.88 12.51 27.48
N SER A 516 2.53 11.77 26.44
CA SER A 516 2.76 10.32 26.33
C SER A 516 4.21 10.00 25.93
N SER A 517 4.88 10.93 25.24
CA SER A 517 6.33 10.95 25.09
C SER A 517 6.90 12.36 25.26
N LEU A 518 8.15 12.43 25.74
CA LEU A 518 8.91 13.67 25.87
C LEU A 518 10.35 13.40 25.48
N SER A 519 10.86 14.13 24.48
CA SER A 519 12.24 13.99 24.03
C SER A 519 12.83 15.32 23.55
N ARG A 520 14.15 15.39 23.46
CA ARG A 520 14.84 16.53 22.86
C ARG A 520 14.70 16.46 21.35
N ASN A 521 14.28 17.54 20.70
CA ASN A 521 14.53 17.68 19.26
C ASN A 521 16.05 17.82 19.02
N VAL A 522 16.61 16.94 18.20
CA VAL A 522 18.03 16.94 17.83
C VAL A 522 18.12 17.51 16.42
N PRO A 523 18.73 18.70 16.21
CA PRO A 523 18.63 19.40 14.93
C PRO A 523 19.12 18.59 13.71
N SER A 524 18.17 18.25 12.85
CA SER A 524 18.34 17.58 11.55
C SER A 524 18.29 18.60 10.39
N SER A 525 18.78 18.22 9.20
CA SER A 525 18.84 19.09 8.00
C SER A 525 19.24 18.35 6.71
N TRP A 526 18.96 17.06 6.63
CA TRP A 526 19.28 16.17 5.51
C TRP A 526 18.69 16.66 4.18
N LEU A 527 17.50 17.28 4.19
CA LEU A 527 16.82 17.78 2.99
C LEU A 527 17.50 19.03 2.41
N ALA A 528 18.17 19.84 3.24
CA ALA A 528 18.87 21.05 2.83
C ALA A 528 20.10 20.77 1.93
N GLY A 529 20.70 19.58 2.02
CA GLY A 529 21.71 19.12 1.07
C GLY A 529 22.55 17.93 1.54
N GLY A 530 22.89 17.03 0.61
CA GLY A 530 23.66 15.83 0.90
C GLY A 530 24.11 15.08 -0.36
N GLY A 531 24.53 13.82 -0.17
CA GLY A 531 24.97 12.98 -1.28
C GLY A 531 25.64 11.67 -0.86
N ALA A 532 24.88 10.58 -0.97
CA ALA A 532 25.36 9.21 -0.85
C ALA A 532 24.93 8.36 -2.05
N ASP A 533 25.77 7.40 -2.46
CA ASP A 533 25.43 6.36 -3.44
C ASP A 533 24.66 5.20 -2.76
N TRP A 534 24.95 4.95 -1.47
CA TRP A 534 24.25 3.99 -0.60
C TRP A 534 23.68 4.72 0.61
N LEU A 535 22.36 4.62 0.80
CA LEU A 535 21.64 5.18 1.93
C LEU A 535 21.10 4.05 2.80
N ALA A 536 21.35 4.11 4.10
CA ALA A 536 20.60 3.34 5.09
C ALA A 536 19.69 4.27 5.92
N ILE A 537 18.46 3.82 6.20
CA ILE A 537 17.52 4.46 7.13
C ILE A 537 17.31 3.50 8.29
N ALA A 538 17.60 3.95 9.51
CA ALA A 538 17.64 3.12 10.72
C ALA A 538 17.44 3.98 11.97
N PRO A 539 16.75 3.51 13.04
CA PRO A 539 16.68 4.25 14.29
C PRO A 539 18.06 4.36 14.97
N ALA A 540 18.26 5.42 15.76
CA ALA A 540 19.46 5.69 16.59
C ALA A 540 20.11 4.46 17.24
N SER A 541 19.28 3.53 17.74
CA SER A 541 19.68 2.31 18.44
C SER A 541 20.38 1.28 17.55
N LEU A 542 20.15 1.31 16.24
CA LEU A 542 20.69 0.39 15.24
C LEU A 542 21.86 0.99 14.42
N ILE A 543 21.92 2.31 14.28
CA ILE A 543 23.00 3.03 13.57
C ILE A 543 24.43 2.58 13.94
N PRO A 544 24.78 2.26 15.21
CA PRO A 544 26.11 1.76 15.55
C PRO A 544 26.52 0.47 14.82
N GLY A 545 25.61 -0.50 14.70
CA GLY A 545 25.87 -1.80 14.07
C GLY A 545 26.03 -1.73 12.55
N LEU A 546 25.54 -0.67 11.91
CA LEU A 546 25.71 -0.44 10.47
C LEU A 546 27.08 0.13 10.07
N LYS A 547 27.84 0.73 11.00
CA LYS A 547 29.11 1.41 10.69
C LYS A 547 30.16 0.48 10.05
N PRO A 548 30.33 -0.78 10.48
CA PRO A 548 31.20 -1.75 9.78
C PRO A 548 30.76 -2.05 8.34
N LEU A 549 29.45 -2.10 8.08
CA LEU A 549 28.90 -2.35 6.74
C LEU A 549 29.08 -1.11 5.83
N ALA A 550 28.80 0.09 6.35
CA ALA A 550 29.04 1.33 5.63
C ALA A 550 30.52 1.48 5.23
N ALA A 551 31.46 1.23 6.15
CA ALA A 551 32.89 1.25 5.85
C ALA A 551 33.31 0.23 4.77
N GLN A 552 32.65 -0.93 4.69
CA GLN A 552 32.83 -1.89 3.59
C GLN A 552 32.28 -1.37 2.25
N ARG A 553 31.19 -0.60 2.25
CA ARG A 553 30.65 0.05 1.04
C ARG A 553 31.52 1.23 0.58
N GLU A 554 32.10 1.99 1.51
CA GLU A 554 33.14 2.99 1.22
C GLU A 554 34.41 2.37 0.63
N ALA A 555 34.88 1.24 1.18
CA ALA A 555 35.99 0.48 0.63
C ALA A 555 35.71 -0.11 -0.77
N GLN A 556 34.43 -0.25 -1.13
CA GLN A 556 33.97 -0.64 -2.47
C GLN A 556 33.76 0.55 -3.43
N GLY A 557 34.00 1.78 -2.97
CA GLY A 557 33.93 3.01 -3.76
C GLY A 557 32.57 3.72 -3.79
N LEU A 558 31.65 3.36 -2.89
CA LEU A 558 30.35 4.04 -2.74
C LEU A 558 30.46 5.13 -1.67
N ARG A 559 29.81 6.28 -1.84
CA ARG A 559 29.56 7.19 -0.70
C ARG A 559 28.40 6.66 0.11
N THR A 560 28.51 6.67 1.44
CA THR A 560 27.47 6.19 2.35
C THR A 560 26.83 7.31 3.16
N ALA A 561 25.53 7.21 3.40
CA ALA A 561 24.84 7.91 4.48
C ALA A 561 24.07 6.90 5.33
N ILE A 562 23.99 7.16 6.63
CA ILE A 562 23.05 6.50 7.54
C ILE A 562 22.25 7.64 8.18
N VAL A 563 20.94 7.62 7.97
CA VAL A 563 20.00 8.65 8.42
C VAL A 563 19.13 8.04 9.53
N ASP A 564 18.84 8.82 10.58
CA ASP A 564 17.92 8.37 11.63
C ASP A 564 16.48 8.36 11.10
N VAL A 565 15.68 7.38 11.49
CA VAL A 565 14.27 7.34 11.07
C VAL A 565 13.46 8.45 11.75
N GLU A 566 13.88 8.89 12.94
CA GLU A 566 13.30 10.06 13.61
C GLU A 566 13.57 11.37 12.84
N ASP A 567 14.79 11.56 12.33
CA ASP A 567 15.14 12.74 11.49
C ASP A 567 14.22 12.84 10.26
N VAL A 568 13.78 11.68 9.73
CA VAL A 568 12.89 11.58 8.56
C VAL A 568 11.47 12.02 8.90
N TYR A 569 10.93 11.64 10.07
CA TYR A 569 9.63 12.15 10.54
C TYR A 569 9.73 13.65 10.85
N ASP A 570 10.79 14.07 11.54
CA ASP A 570 10.99 15.46 11.96
C ASP A 570 11.09 16.41 10.76
N GLU A 571 11.82 16.07 9.69
CA GLU A 571 11.96 16.91 8.49
C GLU A 571 10.81 16.83 7.47
N ILE A 572 9.90 15.84 7.56
CA ILE A 572 8.82 15.63 6.58
C ILE A 572 7.43 15.89 7.15
N THR A 573 7.08 15.29 8.30
CA THR A 573 5.74 15.34 8.91
C THR A 573 5.69 16.20 10.18
N GLY A 574 6.82 16.70 10.67
CA GLY A 574 6.87 17.37 11.98
C GLY A 574 6.86 16.37 13.13
N GLY A 575 7.51 15.22 12.92
CA GLY A 575 7.74 14.18 13.91
C GLY A 575 6.70 13.07 13.95
N GLU A 576 5.63 13.15 13.16
CA GLU A 576 4.60 12.10 13.14
C GLU A 576 5.08 10.84 12.44
N PHE A 577 4.85 9.70 13.10
CA PHE A 577 5.22 8.38 12.62
C PHE A 577 4.32 7.94 11.46
N THR A 578 4.90 7.82 10.25
CA THR A 578 4.23 7.25 9.08
C THR A 578 5.23 6.74 8.04
N PRO A 579 5.00 5.59 7.38
CA PRO A 579 5.83 5.15 6.25
C PRO A 579 5.84 6.16 5.09
N VAL A 580 4.80 6.98 4.95
CA VAL A 580 4.73 8.01 3.90
C VAL A 580 5.90 9.01 4.01
N ALA A 581 6.37 9.30 5.22
CA ALA A 581 7.53 10.16 5.45
C ALA A 581 8.81 9.59 4.80
N ILE A 582 9.02 8.28 4.91
CA ILE A 582 10.17 7.58 4.33
C ILE A 582 10.14 7.68 2.80
N ARG A 583 8.97 7.46 2.19
CA ARG A 583 8.77 7.62 0.73
C ARG A 583 9.14 9.04 0.30
N ASP A 584 8.58 10.06 0.95
CA ASP A 584 8.74 11.45 0.51
C ASP A 584 10.10 12.04 0.83
N PHE A 585 10.75 11.60 1.91
CA PHE A 585 12.17 11.84 2.16
C PHE A 585 13.03 11.31 1.00
N VAL A 586 12.90 10.02 0.65
CA VAL A 586 13.67 9.40 -0.44
C VAL A 586 13.39 10.10 -1.78
N ARG A 587 12.13 10.41 -2.08
CA ARG A 587 11.73 11.16 -3.28
C ARG A 587 12.30 12.58 -3.32
N ARG A 588 12.41 13.28 -2.18
CA ARG A 588 13.02 14.62 -2.09
C ARG A 588 14.54 14.56 -2.24
N ILE A 589 15.25 13.70 -1.52
CA ILE A 589 16.71 13.61 -1.60
C ILE A 589 17.19 13.09 -2.96
N ALA A 590 16.49 12.16 -3.61
CA ALA A 590 16.84 11.72 -4.97
C ALA A 590 16.85 12.90 -5.97
N LYS A 591 15.97 13.90 -5.74
CA LYS A 591 15.89 15.12 -6.54
C LYS A 591 16.97 16.14 -6.16
N SER A 592 17.35 16.29 -4.88
CA SER A 592 18.32 17.30 -4.41
C SER A 592 19.78 16.83 -4.27
N TRP A 593 20.05 15.66 -3.68
CA TRP A 593 21.37 15.16 -3.30
C TRP A 593 22.28 14.84 -4.49
N ARG A 594 23.61 14.99 -4.33
CA ARG A 594 24.59 14.72 -5.41
C ARG A 594 25.74 13.81 -4.91
N PRO A 595 25.65 12.48 -5.13
CA PRO A 595 24.77 11.82 -6.09
C PRO A 595 23.36 11.67 -5.50
N ALA A 596 22.39 11.33 -6.34
CA ALA A 596 21.18 10.71 -5.82
C ALA A 596 21.55 9.33 -5.26
N PRO A 597 20.86 8.86 -4.19
CA PRO A 597 20.96 7.46 -3.76
C PRO A 597 20.76 6.50 -4.93
N ARG A 598 21.45 5.35 -4.88
CA ARG A 598 21.25 4.22 -5.79
C ARG A 598 20.83 2.96 -5.04
N TYR A 599 21.36 2.79 -3.84
CA TYR A 599 20.94 1.74 -2.90
C TYR A 599 20.15 2.37 -1.76
N LEU A 600 19.03 1.76 -1.40
CA LEU A 600 18.22 2.08 -0.22
C LEU A 600 18.15 0.84 0.67
N LEU A 601 18.70 0.94 1.87
CA LEU A 601 18.68 -0.11 2.88
C LEU A 601 17.81 0.32 4.07
N LEU A 602 16.70 -0.40 4.29
CA LEU A 602 15.83 -0.20 5.45
C LEU A 602 16.30 -1.11 6.58
N VAL A 603 16.56 -0.55 7.77
CA VAL A 603 17.17 -1.32 8.89
C VAL A 603 16.34 -1.19 10.15
N GLY A 604 15.52 -2.20 10.38
CA GLY A 604 14.56 -2.27 11.46
C GLY A 604 13.46 -3.26 11.09
N SER A 605 12.98 -4.00 12.08
CA SER A 605 11.72 -4.74 11.96
C SER A 605 10.55 -3.78 11.69
N ALA A 606 9.52 -4.29 11.03
CA ALA A 606 8.25 -3.60 10.79
C ALA A 606 7.11 -4.45 11.35
N THR A 607 5.89 -3.91 11.36
CA THR A 607 4.70 -4.75 11.48
C THR A 607 3.49 -4.15 10.77
N TYR A 608 2.54 -4.98 10.35
CA TYR A 608 1.21 -4.54 9.95
C TYR A 608 0.36 -4.04 11.12
N ASP A 609 0.65 -4.49 12.35
CA ASP A 609 -0.05 -4.08 13.57
C ASP A 609 0.59 -2.81 14.17
N TYR A 610 0.54 -1.70 13.43
CA TYR A 610 1.14 -0.41 13.79
C TYR A 610 0.71 0.07 15.18
N ARG A 611 -0.56 -0.15 15.51
CA ARG A 611 -1.24 0.35 16.72
C ARG A 611 -1.20 -0.67 17.87
N ASN A 612 -0.61 -1.86 17.64
CA ASN A 612 -0.51 -2.98 18.58
C ASN A 612 -1.88 -3.51 19.09
N TYR A 613 -2.88 -3.55 18.20
CA TYR A 613 -4.22 -4.07 18.46
C TYR A 613 -4.24 -5.57 18.77
N LEU A 614 -3.30 -6.35 18.22
CA LEU A 614 -3.15 -7.79 18.53
C LEU A 614 -2.33 -8.04 19.80
N HIS A 615 -1.80 -6.97 20.43
CA HIS A 615 -0.93 -7.03 21.62
C HIS A 615 0.26 -7.99 21.44
N GLY A 616 0.86 -7.98 20.25
CA GLY A 616 1.87 -8.93 19.82
C GLY A 616 3.28 -8.66 20.33
N THR A 617 4.23 -9.44 19.84
CA THR A 617 5.67 -9.26 20.13
C THR A 617 6.43 -8.46 19.06
N GLY A 618 5.74 -8.02 18.01
CA GLY A 618 6.27 -7.25 16.91
C GLY A 618 6.81 -5.89 17.37
N VAL A 619 7.88 -5.44 16.73
CA VAL A 619 8.50 -4.13 17.04
C VAL A 619 8.60 -3.33 15.75
N ASN A 620 7.91 -2.19 15.69
CA ASN A 620 7.95 -1.31 14.53
C ASN A 620 9.13 -0.33 14.70
N LEU A 621 10.27 -0.63 14.07
CA LEU A 621 11.49 0.19 14.14
C LEU A 621 11.74 1.00 12.87
N VAL A 622 11.40 0.44 11.72
CA VAL A 622 11.30 1.15 10.44
C VAL A 622 10.08 0.56 9.75
N PRO A 623 8.97 1.30 9.57
CA PRO A 623 7.75 0.75 9.00
C PRO A 623 7.94 0.27 7.55
N THR A 624 7.01 -0.54 7.08
CA THR A 624 6.85 -0.88 5.66
C THR A 624 5.68 -0.07 5.09
N MET A 625 5.49 -0.05 3.77
CA MET A 625 4.17 0.27 3.23
C MET A 625 3.33 -1.00 3.24
N LEU A 626 2.04 -0.90 3.58
CA LEU A 626 1.08 -1.96 3.27
C LEU A 626 0.29 -1.58 2.02
N VAL A 627 0.02 -2.57 1.16
CA VAL A 627 -0.76 -2.40 -0.07
C VAL A 627 -1.64 -3.63 -0.31
N ASP A 628 -2.84 -3.41 -0.82
CA ASP A 628 -3.66 -4.48 -1.39
C ASP A 628 -2.94 -5.13 -2.58
N THR A 629 -2.90 -6.46 -2.59
CA THR A 629 -2.50 -7.29 -3.74
C THR A 629 -3.73 -7.98 -4.34
N THR A 630 -3.54 -8.81 -5.37
CA THR A 630 -4.62 -9.62 -5.96
C THR A 630 -5.34 -10.54 -4.96
N PHE A 631 -4.75 -10.83 -3.79
CA PHE A 631 -5.26 -11.81 -2.82
C PHE A 631 -5.40 -11.32 -1.38
N VAL A 632 -4.48 -10.45 -0.95
CA VAL A 632 -4.31 -10.01 0.45
C VAL A 632 -3.57 -8.66 0.51
N GLU A 633 -3.80 -7.88 1.55
CA GLU A 633 -2.86 -6.84 1.98
C GLU A 633 -1.50 -7.46 2.35
N ALA A 634 -0.41 -6.81 1.93
CA ALA A 634 0.95 -7.23 2.25
C ALA A 634 1.96 -6.06 2.26
N ALA A 635 3.13 -6.31 2.85
CA ALA A 635 4.26 -5.39 2.84
C ALA A 635 4.85 -5.15 1.44
N ASP A 636 5.05 -3.86 1.09
CA ASP A 636 5.71 -3.37 -0.12
C ASP A 636 6.85 -2.41 0.25
N ASP A 637 8.08 -2.93 0.29
CA ASP A 637 9.29 -2.10 0.43
C ASP A 637 9.71 -1.44 -0.90
N ALA A 638 9.25 -1.95 -2.05
CA ALA A 638 9.62 -1.39 -3.35
C ALA A 638 9.07 0.03 -3.51
N TYR A 639 7.89 0.30 -2.93
CA TYR A 639 7.28 1.60 -2.72
C TYR A 639 8.27 2.73 -2.36
N PHE A 640 9.19 2.48 -1.41
CA PHE A 640 10.17 3.49 -0.98
C PHE A 640 11.28 3.74 -2.01
N GLY A 641 11.52 2.80 -2.92
CA GLY A 641 12.47 2.92 -4.02
C GLY A 641 11.89 3.50 -5.31
N THR A 642 10.58 3.79 -5.35
CA THR A 642 9.83 4.23 -6.54
C THR A 642 9.63 5.75 -6.51
N LEU A 643 10.31 6.50 -7.39
CA LEU A 643 10.56 7.93 -7.22
C LEU A 643 9.47 8.89 -7.74
N ASP A 644 8.54 8.36 -8.55
CA ASP A 644 7.26 8.97 -8.91
C ASP A 644 6.19 7.87 -9.11
N ASP A 645 4.94 8.28 -9.34
CA ASP A 645 3.78 7.39 -9.33
C ASP A 645 3.41 6.84 -10.74
N ALA A 646 4.30 6.94 -11.72
CA ALA A 646 4.04 6.49 -13.09
C ALA A 646 4.26 4.97 -13.31
N HIS A 647 4.90 4.26 -12.38
CA HIS A 647 5.10 2.81 -12.45
C HIS A 647 5.35 2.17 -11.07
N LEU A 648 5.06 0.87 -10.94
CA LEU A 648 5.26 0.11 -9.70
C LEU A 648 6.68 -0.46 -9.52
N ALA A 649 7.50 -0.49 -10.58
CA ALA A 649 8.88 -0.97 -10.48
C ALA A 649 9.76 0.11 -9.80
N PRO A 650 10.64 -0.26 -8.85
CA PRO A 650 11.49 0.70 -8.16
C PRO A 650 12.61 1.22 -9.07
N ASP A 651 12.99 2.49 -8.87
CA ASP A 651 14.17 3.10 -9.48
C ASP A 651 15.44 2.77 -8.69
N LEU A 652 15.31 2.70 -7.36
CA LEU A 652 16.39 2.39 -6.43
C LEU A 652 16.56 0.88 -6.23
N PHE A 653 17.77 0.50 -5.82
CA PHE A 653 18.11 -0.86 -5.43
C PHE A 653 17.77 -1.03 -3.95
N VAL A 654 16.55 -1.50 -3.66
CA VAL A 654 16.02 -1.62 -2.30
C VAL A 654 16.39 -2.96 -1.67
N GLY A 655 16.62 -2.96 -0.35
CA GLY A 655 16.59 -4.17 0.49
C GLY A 655 16.36 -3.81 1.96
N ARG A 656 16.01 -4.81 2.78
CA ARG A 656 15.70 -4.63 4.22
C ARG A 656 16.51 -5.57 5.09
N ILE A 657 17.01 -5.08 6.23
CA ILE A 657 17.49 -5.89 7.35
C ILE A 657 16.47 -5.72 8.50
N PRO A 658 15.52 -6.66 8.69
CA PRO A 658 14.43 -6.55 9.65
C PRO A 658 14.86 -6.89 11.10
N ALA A 659 15.98 -6.35 11.56
CA ALA A 659 16.51 -6.60 12.89
C ALA A 659 15.71 -5.85 13.97
N ARG A 660 15.35 -6.55 15.06
CA ARG A 660 14.57 -5.99 16.19
C ARG A 660 15.43 -5.29 17.24
N ASN A 661 16.76 -5.48 17.20
CA ASN A 661 17.69 -4.93 18.18
C ASN A 661 19.14 -4.98 17.65
N ALA A 662 20.04 -4.27 18.33
CA ALA A 662 21.45 -4.17 17.95
C ALA A 662 22.19 -5.52 17.90
N SER A 663 21.85 -6.48 18.79
CA SER A 663 22.51 -7.80 18.82
C SER A 663 22.12 -8.68 17.63
N GLU A 664 20.89 -8.56 17.15
CA GLU A 664 20.42 -9.22 15.92
C GLU A 664 21.07 -8.58 14.69
N LEU A 665 21.15 -7.24 14.65
CA LEU A 665 21.84 -6.52 13.57
C LEU A 665 23.34 -6.81 13.51
N ASP A 666 24.05 -6.81 14.63
CA ASP A 666 25.48 -7.10 14.71
C ASP A 666 25.78 -8.53 14.21
N ALA A 667 24.90 -9.49 14.48
CA ALA A 667 25.02 -10.85 13.96
C ALA A 667 24.85 -10.89 12.43
N ILE A 668 23.85 -10.18 11.89
CA ILE A 668 23.61 -10.09 10.43
C ILE A 668 24.78 -9.39 9.72
N VAL A 669 25.23 -8.24 10.24
CA VAL A 669 26.35 -7.47 9.66
C VAL A 669 27.67 -8.25 9.73
N THR A 670 27.97 -8.89 10.86
CA THR A 670 29.17 -9.75 10.99
C THR A 670 29.13 -10.89 9.98
N LYS A 671 27.96 -11.50 9.76
CA LYS A 671 27.77 -12.58 8.79
C LYS A 671 27.91 -12.10 7.34
N LEU A 672 27.32 -10.97 6.97
CA LEU A 672 27.49 -10.33 5.66
C LEU A 672 28.96 -9.97 5.38
N LEU A 673 29.68 -9.45 6.38
CA LEU A 673 31.10 -9.17 6.26
C LEU A 673 31.93 -10.46 6.11
N LYS A 674 31.62 -11.54 6.84
CA LYS A 674 32.29 -12.85 6.67
C LYS A 674 32.10 -13.44 5.25
N TYR A 675 30.92 -13.23 4.66
CA TYR A 675 30.60 -13.65 3.28
C TYR A 675 31.42 -12.89 2.22
N GLU A 676 31.56 -11.57 2.35
CA GLU A 676 32.31 -10.75 1.37
C GLU A 676 33.83 -10.70 1.61
N LEU A 677 34.27 -10.83 2.87
CA LEU A 677 35.65 -10.66 3.34
C LEU A 677 36.25 -11.96 3.90
N GLY A 678 35.74 -13.12 3.44
CA GLY A 678 36.27 -14.45 3.80
C GLY A 678 37.75 -14.66 3.45
N ALA A 679 38.28 -15.86 3.66
CA ALA A 679 39.73 -16.14 3.74
C ALA A 679 40.63 -15.60 2.61
N SER A 680 40.09 -15.34 1.42
CA SER A 680 40.79 -14.60 0.34
C SER A 680 39.95 -13.47 -0.30
N GLY A 681 38.80 -13.12 0.28
CA GLY A 681 37.82 -12.18 -0.25
C GLY A 681 37.42 -12.45 -1.71
N TRP A 682 37.04 -11.39 -2.42
CA TRP A 682 36.68 -11.41 -3.85
C TRP A 682 37.80 -11.88 -4.82
N ALA A 683 39.00 -12.25 -4.32
CA ALA A 683 40.06 -12.83 -5.12
C ALA A 683 40.00 -14.36 -5.23
N ALA A 684 39.31 -15.08 -4.33
CA ALA A 684 39.12 -16.54 -4.41
C ALA A 684 37.72 -16.93 -4.94
N LEU A 685 37.40 -16.44 -6.14
CA LEU A 685 36.18 -16.84 -6.85
C LEU A 685 36.22 -18.28 -7.41
N ASP A 686 37.24 -19.07 -7.06
CA ASP A 686 37.43 -20.48 -7.43
C ASP A 686 37.07 -21.46 -6.30
N GLU A 687 36.57 -20.96 -5.16
CA GLU A 687 36.03 -21.81 -4.09
C GLU A 687 34.81 -22.60 -4.59
N ALA A 688 34.87 -23.94 -4.49
CA ALA A 688 33.94 -24.83 -5.20
C ALA A 688 32.44 -24.62 -4.89
N TRP A 689 32.09 -24.10 -3.70
CA TRP A 689 30.72 -23.78 -3.33
C TRP A 689 30.12 -22.63 -4.17
N ARG A 690 30.97 -21.70 -4.64
CA ARG A 690 30.57 -20.53 -5.44
C ARG A 690 29.99 -20.94 -6.79
N SER A 691 30.46 -22.07 -7.32
CA SER A 691 30.00 -22.68 -8.58
C SER A 691 28.96 -23.79 -8.37
N ARG A 692 28.13 -23.72 -7.32
CA ARG A 692 27.03 -24.68 -7.09
C ARG A 692 25.71 -23.99 -6.83
N ALA A 693 24.63 -24.59 -7.35
CA ALA A 693 23.27 -24.16 -7.08
C ALA A 693 22.38 -25.35 -6.68
N LEU A 694 21.54 -25.17 -5.68
CA LEU A 694 20.47 -26.09 -5.29
C LEU A 694 19.17 -25.65 -5.97
N LEU A 695 18.45 -26.57 -6.61
CA LEU A 695 17.19 -26.32 -7.33
C LEU A 695 16.11 -27.27 -6.81
N VAL A 696 15.03 -26.78 -6.21
CA VAL A 696 14.02 -27.60 -5.50
C VAL A 696 12.62 -27.33 -6.06
N ALA A 697 12.03 -28.33 -6.73
CA ALA A 697 10.67 -28.25 -7.28
C ALA A 697 9.68 -29.05 -6.41
N ASP A 698 8.61 -28.38 -5.97
CA ASP A 698 7.48 -28.99 -5.29
C ASP A 698 6.65 -29.92 -6.21
N ASN A 699 5.77 -30.75 -5.62
CA ASN A 699 4.89 -31.64 -6.38
C ASN A 699 3.42 -31.19 -6.42
N GLY A 700 3.07 -30.05 -5.82
CA GLY A 700 1.68 -29.61 -5.64
C GLY A 700 0.95 -30.35 -4.48
N PRO A 701 -0.26 -29.92 -4.14
CA PRO A 701 -0.93 -30.32 -2.89
C PRO A 701 -1.27 -31.82 -2.83
N GLY A 702 -1.18 -32.40 -1.63
CA GLY A 702 -1.58 -33.79 -1.39
C GLY A 702 -0.70 -34.80 -2.12
N SER A 703 -1.28 -35.73 -2.89
CA SER A 703 -0.53 -36.66 -3.75
C SER A 703 0.15 -35.99 -4.95
N GLY A 704 -0.14 -34.71 -5.19
CA GLY A 704 0.45 -33.89 -6.23
C GLY A 704 -0.45 -33.66 -7.43
N ASN A 705 -0.30 -32.48 -8.02
CA ASN A 705 -1.00 -32.02 -9.22
C ASN A 705 -0.02 -32.03 -10.39
N PRO A 706 -0.12 -32.97 -11.36
CA PRO A 706 0.90 -33.16 -12.38
C PRO A 706 1.12 -31.97 -13.31
N ALA A 707 0.11 -31.12 -13.52
CA ALA A 707 0.24 -29.93 -14.38
C ALA A 707 1.02 -28.81 -13.67
N GLU A 708 0.76 -28.63 -12.39
CA GLU A 708 1.37 -27.62 -11.51
C GLU A 708 2.81 -27.99 -11.12
N ALA A 709 3.06 -29.27 -10.79
CA ALA A 709 4.43 -29.78 -10.62
C ALA A 709 5.27 -29.54 -11.90
N ALA A 710 4.69 -29.74 -13.09
CA ALA A 710 5.36 -29.45 -14.36
C ALA A 710 5.58 -27.93 -14.61
N GLN A 711 4.80 -27.04 -13.98
CA GLN A 711 5.06 -25.59 -14.00
C GLN A 711 6.27 -25.26 -13.11
N PHE A 712 6.34 -25.79 -11.88
CA PHE A 712 7.47 -25.58 -10.97
C PHE A 712 8.79 -26.15 -11.55
N GLU A 713 8.76 -27.40 -12.02
CA GLU A 713 9.87 -28.05 -12.72
C GLU A 713 10.28 -27.29 -14.00
N GLY A 714 9.29 -26.80 -14.76
CA GLY A 714 9.52 -26.01 -15.96
C GLY A 714 10.18 -24.66 -15.68
N ALA A 715 9.81 -23.98 -14.60
CA ALA A 715 10.41 -22.71 -14.19
C ALA A 715 11.88 -22.88 -13.80
N LEU A 716 12.19 -23.88 -12.95
CA LEU A 716 13.57 -24.19 -12.60
C LEU A 716 14.39 -24.68 -13.80
N SER A 717 13.77 -25.37 -14.75
CA SER A 717 14.43 -25.76 -16.01
C SER A 717 14.77 -24.56 -16.89
N ARG A 718 13.91 -23.54 -16.95
CA ARG A 718 14.20 -22.26 -17.64
C ARG A 718 15.33 -21.51 -16.95
N VAL A 719 15.25 -21.36 -15.62
CA VAL A 719 16.29 -20.73 -14.79
C VAL A 719 17.65 -21.41 -14.96
N ALA A 720 17.71 -22.74 -14.90
CA ALA A 720 18.94 -23.50 -15.10
C ALA A 720 19.51 -23.39 -16.53
N GLY A 721 18.68 -23.13 -17.54
CA GLY A 721 19.12 -22.87 -18.92
C GLY A 721 19.90 -21.57 -19.09
N GLU A 722 19.71 -20.59 -18.19
CA GLU A 722 20.47 -19.34 -18.16
C GLU A 722 21.83 -19.49 -17.44
N PHE A 723 22.11 -20.65 -16.81
CA PHE A 723 23.33 -20.84 -16.02
C PHE A 723 24.55 -21.14 -16.93
N PRO A 724 25.73 -20.57 -16.63
CA PRO A 724 26.98 -20.99 -17.25
C PRO A 724 27.23 -22.49 -16.99
N PRO A 725 27.63 -23.29 -18.01
CA PRO A 725 27.83 -24.74 -17.88
C PRO A 725 28.92 -25.23 -16.89
N ASP A 726 29.54 -24.31 -16.14
CA ASP A 726 30.50 -24.59 -15.08
C ASP A 726 29.88 -24.42 -13.67
N ILE A 727 28.60 -24.03 -13.57
CA ILE A 727 27.82 -24.09 -12.32
C ILE A 727 27.17 -25.46 -12.19
N ALA A 728 27.55 -26.22 -11.17
CA ALA A 728 26.98 -27.52 -10.88
C ALA A 728 25.63 -27.38 -10.18
N THR A 729 24.56 -27.86 -10.81
CA THR A 729 23.21 -27.89 -10.23
C THR A 729 22.96 -29.18 -9.45
N THR A 730 22.29 -29.06 -8.30
CA THR A 730 21.73 -30.20 -7.55
C THR A 730 20.21 -30.08 -7.59
N PRO A 731 19.52 -30.86 -8.46
CA PRO A 731 18.06 -30.85 -8.53
C PRO A 731 17.43 -31.74 -7.45
N VAL A 732 16.33 -31.27 -6.87
CA VAL A 732 15.45 -32.00 -5.95
C VAL A 732 14.02 -31.85 -6.46
N VAL A 733 13.56 -32.78 -7.29
CA VAL A 733 12.20 -32.79 -7.84
C VAL A 733 11.33 -33.70 -6.98
N LEU A 734 10.43 -33.12 -6.17
CA LEU A 734 9.62 -33.89 -5.22
C LEU A 734 8.81 -34.99 -5.91
N ARG A 735 8.28 -34.72 -7.11
CA ARG A 735 7.48 -35.66 -7.90
C ARG A 735 8.25 -36.93 -8.32
N GLU A 736 9.58 -36.90 -8.36
CA GLU A 736 10.43 -38.07 -8.66
C GLU A 736 10.77 -38.91 -7.42
N LEU A 737 10.57 -38.35 -6.21
CA LEU A 737 10.82 -39.05 -4.95
C LEU A 737 9.65 -40.00 -4.58
N PRO A 738 9.92 -41.19 -4.00
CA PRO A 738 8.87 -42.13 -3.59
C PRO A 738 7.91 -41.54 -2.55
N ASP A 739 6.59 -41.59 -2.80
CA ASP A 739 5.55 -40.93 -1.98
C ASP A 739 5.72 -41.18 -0.48
N ALA A 740 5.95 -42.43 -0.09
CA ALA A 740 6.02 -42.87 1.30
C ALA A 740 7.16 -42.23 2.13
N ASN A 741 8.19 -41.67 1.48
CA ASN A 741 9.32 -41.01 2.14
C ASN A 741 9.69 -39.67 1.48
N ARG A 742 8.79 -39.05 0.70
CA ARG A 742 9.08 -37.88 -0.14
C ARG A 742 9.71 -36.72 0.64
N GLY A 743 9.06 -36.30 1.74
CA GLY A 743 9.55 -35.22 2.60
C GLY A 743 10.95 -35.49 3.17
N PRO A 744 11.15 -36.59 3.93
CA PRO A 744 12.45 -36.96 4.49
C PRO A 744 13.59 -37.12 3.45
N LEU A 745 13.29 -37.61 2.24
CA LEU A 745 14.29 -37.74 1.17
C LEU A 745 14.64 -36.39 0.53
N ALA A 746 13.67 -35.49 0.36
CA ALA A 746 13.92 -34.13 -0.10
C ALA A 746 14.77 -33.36 0.93
N ASN A 747 14.31 -33.31 2.19
CA ASN A 747 14.98 -32.66 3.32
C ASN A 747 16.43 -33.13 3.48
N ALA A 748 16.70 -34.44 3.54
CA ALA A 748 18.07 -34.97 3.64
C ALA A 748 18.96 -34.64 2.42
N THR A 749 18.38 -34.40 1.24
CA THR A 749 19.13 -33.98 0.04
C THR A 749 19.42 -32.47 0.06
N ILE A 750 18.43 -31.67 0.51
CA ILE A 750 18.53 -30.21 0.72
C ILE A 750 19.61 -29.92 1.77
N ASP A 751 19.52 -30.54 2.95
CA ASP A 751 20.50 -30.42 4.03
C ASP A 751 21.92 -30.78 3.57
N SER A 752 22.05 -31.88 2.82
CA SER A 752 23.34 -32.33 2.29
C SER A 752 23.96 -31.31 1.32
N ALA A 753 23.15 -30.68 0.46
CA ALA A 753 23.61 -29.63 -0.44
C ALA A 753 23.97 -28.33 0.32
N LEU A 754 23.13 -27.90 1.26
CA LEU A 754 23.34 -26.70 2.07
C LEU A 754 24.54 -26.85 3.03
N THR A 755 24.79 -28.04 3.58
CA THR A 755 25.97 -28.39 4.38
C THR A 755 27.25 -28.38 3.54
N GLN A 756 27.17 -28.73 2.26
CA GLN A 756 28.31 -28.70 1.34
C GLN A 756 28.66 -27.30 0.82
N GLY A 757 27.77 -26.32 1.05
CA GLY A 757 27.88 -24.96 0.52
C GLY A 757 27.44 -24.86 -0.94
N VAL A 758 26.50 -23.95 -1.20
CA VAL A 758 26.01 -23.53 -2.53
C VAL A 758 25.89 -22.00 -2.56
N SER A 759 26.06 -21.37 -3.72
CA SER A 759 25.93 -19.91 -3.84
C SER A 759 24.49 -19.45 -4.06
N LEU A 760 23.66 -20.31 -4.63
CA LEU A 760 22.23 -20.10 -4.83
C LEU A 760 21.43 -21.33 -4.34
N ALA A 761 20.33 -21.07 -3.64
CA ALA A 761 19.30 -22.06 -3.35
C ALA A 761 17.97 -21.53 -3.90
N ILE A 762 17.41 -22.21 -4.90
CA ILE A 762 16.19 -21.79 -5.60
C ILE A 762 15.09 -22.81 -5.36
N TYR A 763 13.97 -22.36 -4.79
CA TYR A 763 12.76 -23.15 -4.59
C TYR A 763 11.65 -22.67 -5.52
N ALA A 764 10.84 -23.60 -6.05
CA ALA A 764 9.60 -23.31 -6.75
C ALA A 764 8.48 -24.21 -6.24
N GLY A 765 7.43 -23.61 -5.70
CA GLY A 765 6.30 -24.36 -5.15
C GLY A 765 5.52 -23.63 -4.05
N HIS A 766 4.69 -24.39 -3.33
CA HIS A 766 3.89 -23.86 -2.23
C HIS A 766 4.77 -23.38 -1.07
N GLY A 767 4.51 -22.18 -0.58
CA GLY A 767 5.12 -21.60 0.61
C GLY A 767 4.07 -21.19 1.65
N GLY A 768 4.43 -21.27 2.92
CA GLY A 768 3.80 -20.55 4.03
C GLY A 768 4.91 -19.84 4.82
N ALA A 769 4.58 -18.88 5.68
CA ALA A 769 5.55 -17.95 6.29
C ALA A 769 6.89 -18.60 6.68
N GLN A 770 6.85 -19.71 7.44
CA GLN A 770 8.04 -20.45 7.88
C GLN A 770 8.45 -21.69 7.06
N LEU A 771 7.75 -22.10 5.99
CA LEU A 771 7.93 -23.43 5.39
C LEU A 771 7.93 -23.49 3.85
N TRP A 772 8.58 -24.52 3.31
CA TRP A 772 8.48 -25.00 1.92
C TRP A 772 7.68 -26.30 1.84
N SER A 773 6.68 -26.34 0.94
CA SER A 773 5.80 -27.47 0.61
C SER A 773 4.91 -27.97 1.77
N ASP A 774 3.72 -28.48 1.44
CA ASP A 774 2.87 -29.22 2.40
C ASP A 774 3.52 -30.53 2.89
N LYS A 775 4.69 -30.89 2.34
CA LYS A 775 5.54 -32.01 2.78
C LYS A 775 6.63 -31.62 3.78
N LEU A 776 6.69 -30.35 4.21
CA LEU A 776 7.64 -29.82 5.21
C LEU A 776 9.11 -30.16 4.88
N ILE A 777 9.57 -29.77 3.69
CA ILE A 777 10.90 -30.17 3.20
C ILE A 777 12.04 -29.27 3.72
N PHE A 778 11.71 -28.04 4.11
CA PHE A 778 12.63 -27.05 4.66
C PHE A 778 11.85 -26.01 5.47
N GLY A 779 12.36 -25.64 6.65
CA GLY A 779 11.78 -24.67 7.57
C GLY A 779 12.77 -24.22 8.66
N PRO A 780 12.31 -23.70 9.81
CA PRO A 780 13.18 -23.04 10.81
C PRO A 780 14.24 -23.96 11.42
N THR A 781 13.95 -25.26 11.53
CA THR A 781 14.88 -26.28 12.01
C THR A 781 16.02 -26.54 11.03
N ASP A 782 15.74 -26.47 9.73
CA ASP A 782 16.66 -26.85 8.65
C ASP A 782 17.59 -25.68 8.27
N VAL A 783 17.20 -24.44 8.61
CA VAL A 783 18.12 -23.28 8.64
C VAL A 783 19.36 -23.56 9.52
N ALA A 784 19.24 -24.43 10.52
CA ALA A 784 20.38 -24.86 11.34
C ALA A 784 21.37 -25.79 10.61
N ALA A 785 20.94 -26.48 9.54
CA ALA A 785 21.76 -27.37 8.71
C ALA A 785 22.53 -26.65 7.58
N VAL A 786 22.25 -25.36 7.34
CA VAL A 786 23.05 -24.56 6.41
C VAL A 786 24.49 -24.43 6.92
N ALA A 787 25.46 -24.53 6.01
CA ALA A 787 26.90 -24.41 6.31
C ALA A 787 27.28 -23.07 6.99
N ASP A 788 28.49 -23.02 7.57
CA ASP A 788 28.95 -21.86 8.33
C ASP A 788 29.04 -20.59 7.47
N GLY A 789 29.04 -19.43 8.14
CA GLY A 789 28.96 -18.09 7.56
C GLY A 789 30.02 -17.69 6.53
N SER A 790 30.95 -18.58 6.17
CA SER A 790 31.86 -18.41 5.02
C SER A 790 31.29 -18.91 3.69
N THR A 791 30.24 -19.74 3.68
CA THR A 791 29.74 -20.48 2.49
C THR A 791 28.22 -20.35 2.28
N LEU A 792 27.67 -19.21 2.68
CA LEU A 792 26.22 -18.94 2.74
C LEU A 792 25.58 -18.86 1.34
N PRO A 793 24.41 -19.49 1.11
CA PRO A 793 23.60 -19.25 -0.07
C PRO A 793 22.94 -17.86 -0.05
N VAL A 794 22.62 -17.37 -1.25
CA VAL A 794 21.47 -16.49 -1.45
C VAL A 794 20.27 -17.35 -1.82
N PHE A 795 19.15 -17.16 -1.13
CA PHE A 795 17.90 -17.87 -1.42
C PHE A 795 17.04 -17.08 -2.41
N LEU A 796 16.42 -17.80 -3.35
CA LEU A 796 15.33 -17.31 -4.19
C LEU A 796 14.14 -18.26 -4.03
N VAL A 797 13.02 -17.76 -3.51
CA VAL A 797 11.80 -18.53 -3.31
C VAL A 797 10.74 -18.04 -4.29
N LEU A 798 10.29 -18.93 -5.16
CA LEU A 798 9.16 -18.75 -6.06
C LEU A 798 7.95 -19.44 -5.41
N GLY A 799 7.37 -18.74 -4.44
CA GLY A 799 6.38 -19.25 -3.51
C GLY A 799 6.00 -18.23 -2.42
N CYS A 800 4.80 -18.40 -1.88
CA CYS A 800 4.13 -17.41 -1.02
C CYS A 800 4.81 -17.22 0.35
N LEU A 801 4.66 -16.01 0.90
CA LEU A 801 4.87 -15.62 2.31
C LEU A 801 6.26 -15.86 2.95
N ASN A 802 7.25 -16.48 2.28
CA ASN A 802 8.55 -16.74 2.94
C ASN A 802 9.37 -15.49 3.29
N ALA A 803 8.93 -14.28 2.90
CA ALA A 803 9.42 -13.01 3.41
C ALA A 803 8.31 -12.13 4.03
N PHE A 804 7.26 -12.72 4.61
CA PHE A 804 6.21 -12.03 5.38
C PHE A 804 6.78 -11.47 6.70
N PHE A 805 7.55 -10.38 6.61
CA PHE A 805 8.42 -9.89 7.69
C PHE A 805 7.73 -8.97 8.70
N ASP A 806 6.48 -8.62 8.42
CA ASP A 806 5.62 -7.67 9.11
C ASP A 806 4.60 -8.34 10.07
N ALA A 807 4.63 -9.66 10.20
CA ALA A 807 3.82 -10.38 11.17
C ALA A 807 4.26 -10.09 12.63
N PRO A 808 3.37 -9.61 13.52
CA PRO A 808 3.74 -9.25 14.89
C PRO A 808 4.00 -10.45 15.81
N ASN A 809 3.70 -11.68 15.36
CA ASN A 809 3.75 -12.90 16.18
C ASN A 809 4.44 -14.10 15.50
N GLU A 810 5.01 -13.92 14.31
CA GLU A 810 5.73 -14.98 13.57
C GLU A 810 6.91 -14.39 12.78
N ASP A 811 8.13 -14.89 13.00
CA ASP A 811 9.25 -14.58 12.10
C ASP A 811 9.12 -15.41 10.82
N SER A 812 9.16 -14.77 9.64
CA SER A 812 9.22 -15.47 8.35
C SER A 812 10.50 -16.31 8.18
N LEU A 813 10.47 -17.32 7.31
CA LEU A 813 11.64 -18.14 6.99
C LEU A 813 12.84 -17.29 6.52
N GLY A 814 12.58 -16.21 5.78
CA GLY A 814 13.58 -15.24 5.35
C GLY A 814 14.22 -14.46 6.51
N GLN A 815 13.43 -14.00 7.50
CA GLN A 815 13.97 -13.42 8.74
C GLN A 815 14.81 -14.44 9.51
N ILE A 816 14.29 -15.66 9.73
CA ILE A 816 14.98 -16.71 10.48
C ILE A 816 16.32 -17.05 9.80
N ALA A 817 16.35 -17.19 8.48
CA ALA A 817 17.56 -17.45 7.73
C ALA A 817 18.55 -16.27 7.76
N LEU A 818 18.08 -15.02 7.72
CA LEU A 818 18.94 -13.84 7.78
C LEU A 818 19.50 -13.60 9.19
N SER A 819 18.69 -13.69 10.25
CA SER A 819 19.10 -13.50 11.64
C SER A 819 19.92 -14.67 12.23
N ALA A 820 19.90 -15.86 11.61
CA ALA A 820 20.67 -17.01 12.07
C ALA A 820 22.18 -16.71 12.18
N ALA A 821 22.71 -16.81 13.40
CA ALA A 821 24.12 -16.49 13.69
C ALA A 821 25.09 -17.52 13.06
N ASP A 822 26.04 -16.98 12.29
CA ASP A 822 27.08 -17.71 11.55
C ASP A 822 26.60 -18.88 10.65
N ARG A 823 25.35 -18.83 10.16
CA ARG A 823 24.76 -19.78 9.19
C ARG A 823 23.55 -19.15 8.47
N GLY A 824 22.80 -19.93 7.69
CA GLY A 824 21.55 -19.49 7.07
C GLY A 824 21.78 -18.72 5.77
N ALA A 825 21.11 -17.59 5.58
CA ALA A 825 21.21 -16.78 4.36
C ALA A 825 22.34 -15.75 4.41
N ALA A 826 22.95 -15.47 3.25
CA ALA A 826 23.60 -14.19 2.97
C ALA A 826 22.56 -13.12 2.56
N ALA A 827 21.54 -13.53 1.80
CA ALA A 827 20.35 -12.75 1.51
C ALA A 827 19.20 -13.68 1.10
N PHE A 828 17.96 -13.18 1.17
CA PHE A 828 16.74 -13.93 0.87
C PHE A 828 15.85 -13.10 -0.05
N VAL A 829 15.46 -13.65 -1.20
CA VAL A 829 14.53 -13.02 -2.17
C VAL A 829 13.27 -13.86 -2.24
N ALA A 830 12.15 -13.32 -1.78
CA ALA A 830 10.86 -14.01 -1.71
C ALA A 830 9.70 -13.01 -1.60
N SER A 831 8.47 -13.51 -1.76
CA SER A 831 7.25 -12.74 -1.56
C SER A 831 6.92 -12.48 -0.09
N THR A 832 6.47 -11.26 0.21
CA THR A 832 5.74 -10.89 1.45
C THR A 832 4.30 -11.42 1.47
N ALA A 833 3.74 -11.78 0.31
CA ALA A 833 2.32 -12.08 0.09
C ALA A 833 2.09 -13.48 -0.55
N VAL A 834 0.82 -13.76 -0.85
CA VAL A 834 0.41 -14.76 -1.85
C VAL A 834 0.59 -14.16 -3.27
N THR A 835 1.14 -14.92 -4.22
CA THR A 835 1.35 -14.47 -5.61
C THR A 835 0.85 -15.48 -6.65
N ALA A 836 0.55 -14.99 -7.85
CA ALA A 836 0.28 -15.85 -9.00
C ALA A 836 1.61 -16.30 -9.66
N PHE A 837 1.89 -17.62 -9.65
CA PHE A 837 3.18 -18.20 -10.06
C PHE A 837 3.67 -17.87 -11.50
N GLU A 838 2.79 -17.38 -12.39
CA GLU A 838 3.21 -16.86 -13.70
C GLU A 838 4.13 -15.63 -13.55
N GLY A 839 3.86 -14.75 -12.58
CA GLY A 839 4.73 -13.62 -12.25
C GLY A 839 6.08 -14.09 -11.69
N ASP A 840 6.07 -15.03 -10.75
CA ASP A 840 7.26 -15.63 -10.13
C ASP A 840 8.24 -16.23 -11.17
N ASP A 841 7.74 -17.00 -12.15
CA ASP A 841 8.54 -17.59 -13.23
C ASP A 841 9.18 -16.52 -14.14
N VAL A 842 8.41 -15.49 -14.50
CA VAL A 842 8.91 -14.37 -15.30
C VAL A 842 9.99 -13.60 -14.53
N PHE A 843 9.79 -13.34 -13.23
CA PHE A 843 10.78 -12.72 -12.36
C PHE A 843 12.05 -13.55 -12.26
N ALA A 844 11.94 -14.85 -11.98
CA ALA A 844 13.07 -15.76 -11.80
C ALA A 844 13.95 -15.86 -13.06
N ARG A 845 13.32 -15.98 -14.24
CA ARG A 845 14.03 -15.97 -15.53
C ARG A 845 14.72 -14.63 -15.76
N ASN A 846 14.02 -13.51 -15.57
CA ASN A 846 14.60 -12.18 -15.77
C ASN A 846 15.79 -11.93 -14.82
N LEU A 847 15.67 -12.33 -13.54
CA LEU A 847 16.74 -12.25 -12.54
C LEU A 847 17.95 -13.09 -12.92
N SER A 848 17.73 -14.32 -13.40
CA SER A 848 18.79 -15.20 -13.89
C SER A 848 19.52 -14.61 -15.10
N GLN A 849 18.78 -14.01 -16.04
CA GLN A 849 19.34 -13.29 -17.20
C GLN A 849 20.19 -12.07 -16.78
N ARG A 850 19.81 -11.34 -15.71
CA ARG A 850 20.64 -10.26 -15.15
C ARG A 850 21.94 -10.83 -14.55
N ILE A 851 21.84 -11.85 -13.71
CA ILE A 851 22.97 -12.42 -12.97
C ILE A 851 24.00 -13.07 -13.91
N PHE A 852 23.54 -13.88 -14.86
CA PHE A 852 24.41 -14.72 -15.70
C PHE A 852 24.63 -14.16 -17.10
N GLY A 853 23.57 -13.77 -17.81
CA GLY A 853 23.66 -13.19 -19.15
C GLY A 853 24.33 -11.82 -19.17
N ALA A 854 24.04 -10.96 -18.17
CA ALA A 854 24.59 -9.60 -18.07
C ALA A 854 25.71 -9.44 -17.02
N ASN A 855 26.06 -10.49 -16.26
CA ASN A 855 27.00 -10.41 -15.12
C ASN A 855 26.64 -9.32 -14.08
N VAL A 856 25.35 -9.01 -13.87
CA VAL A 856 24.93 -8.11 -12.78
C VAL A 856 25.22 -8.77 -11.43
N ARG A 857 25.90 -8.05 -10.53
CA ARG A 857 26.48 -8.64 -9.31
C ARG A 857 25.87 -8.17 -8.01
N SER A 858 25.43 -6.91 -7.92
CA SER A 858 24.66 -6.47 -6.76
C SER A 858 23.30 -7.19 -6.76
N LEU A 859 22.88 -7.66 -5.59
CA LEU A 859 21.59 -8.32 -5.43
C LEU A 859 20.43 -7.34 -5.68
N GLY A 860 20.49 -6.13 -5.10
CA GLY A 860 19.48 -5.09 -5.34
C GLY A 860 19.44 -4.65 -6.81
N GLU A 861 20.60 -4.49 -7.46
CA GLU A 861 20.66 -4.16 -8.89
C GLU A 861 20.03 -5.27 -9.75
N ALA A 862 20.30 -6.54 -9.45
CA ALA A 862 19.76 -7.67 -10.19
C ALA A 862 18.23 -7.82 -9.98
N VAL A 863 17.75 -7.70 -8.73
CA VAL A 863 16.32 -7.76 -8.37
C VAL A 863 15.54 -6.59 -8.99
N THR A 864 16.02 -5.35 -8.83
CA THR A 864 15.37 -4.17 -9.42
C THR A 864 15.36 -4.25 -10.96
N GLN A 865 16.46 -4.63 -11.60
CA GLN A 865 16.48 -4.78 -13.07
C GLN A 865 15.65 -5.99 -13.59
N ALA A 866 15.28 -6.94 -12.73
CA ALA A 866 14.34 -8.02 -13.05
C ALA A 866 12.88 -7.55 -12.93
N LYS A 867 12.54 -6.81 -11.85
CA LYS A 867 11.26 -6.11 -11.68
C LYS A 867 10.98 -5.14 -12.84
N GLN A 868 11.92 -4.26 -13.16
CA GLN A 868 11.83 -3.34 -14.30
C GLN A 868 11.65 -4.07 -15.65
N ALA A 869 12.21 -5.28 -15.82
CA ALA A 869 12.07 -6.06 -17.04
C ALA A 869 10.73 -6.80 -17.17
N MET A 870 10.03 -7.07 -16.06
CA MET A 870 8.73 -7.75 -16.07
C MET A 870 7.53 -6.81 -16.02
N ALA A 871 7.73 -5.49 -15.93
CA ALA A 871 6.70 -4.50 -15.58
C ALA A 871 5.43 -4.48 -16.45
N THR A 872 5.44 -5.11 -17.64
CA THR A 872 4.27 -5.25 -18.54
C THR A 872 3.88 -6.72 -18.78
N SER A 873 4.19 -7.62 -17.85
CA SER A 873 3.92 -9.07 -17.96
C SER A 873 2.65 -9.47 -17.18
N PRO A 874 2.01 -10.60 -17.51
CA PRO A 874 1.01 -11.21 -16.64
C PRO A 874 1.56 -11.48 -15.24
N GLY A 875 0.71 -11.32 -14.21
CA GLY A 875 1.10 -11.52 -12.81
C GLY A 875 2.15 -10.54 -12.26
N ALA A 876 2.49 -9.47 -12.99
CA ALA A 876 3.58 -8.58 -12.59
C ALA A 876 3.26 -7.70 -11.38
N GLU A 877 2.02 -7.23 -11.19
CA GLU A 877 1.69 -6.26 -10.13
C GLU A 877 2.05 -6.76 -8.73
N ASP A 878 1.54 -7.92 -8.31
CA ASP A 878 1.87 -8.49 -7.00
C ASP A 878 3.39 -8.59 -6.85
N VAL A 879 4.10 -9.18 -7.82
CA VAL A 879 5.55 -9.42 -7.76
C VAL A 879 6.37 -8.12 -7.77
N LEU A 880 5.93 -7.07 -8.46
CA LEU A 880 6.58 -5.75 -8.42
C LEU A 880 6.56 -5.14 -7.02
N ARG A 881 5.51 -5.40 -6.25
CA ARG A 881 5.34 -4.96 -4.86
C ARG A 881 6.04 -5.92 -3.88
N THR A 882 5.59 -7.16 -3.83
CA THR A 882 5.78 -8.11 -2.72
C THR A 882 7.11 -8.86 -2.72
N PHE A 883 7.78 -9.03 -3.87
CA PHE A 883 9.08 -9.72 -3.89
C PHE A 883 10.17 -8.80 -3.34
N VAL A 884 10.53 -8.99 -2.08
CA VAL A 884 11.52 -8.17 -1.37
C VAL A 884 12.89 -8.84 -1.32
N LEU A 885 13.93 -8.03 -1.12
CA LEU A 885 15.29 -8.48 -0.83
C LEU A 885 15.57 -8.28 0.67
N LEU A 886 15.55 -9.37 1.44
CA LEU A 886 16.01 -9.37 2.82
C LEU A 886 17.54 -9.51 2.83
N GLY A 887 18.23 -8.44 3.24
CA GLY A 887 19.67 -8.24 3.15
C GLY A 887 20.04 -6.84 2.64
N ASP A 888 21.34 -6.52 2.61
CA ASP A 888 21.84 -5.26 2.05
C ASP A 888 21.85 -5.32 0.50
N PRO A 889 21.17 -4.42 -0.22
CA PRO A 889 21.09 -4.44 -1.69
C PRO A 889 22.44 -4.22 -2.40
N ALA A 890 23.42 -3.59 -1.74
CA ALA A 890 24.78 -3.46 -2.28
C ALA A 890 25.62 -4.74 -2.12
N THR A 891 25.12 -5.75 -1.39
CA THR A 891 25.75 -7.07 -1.31
C THR A 891 25.91 -7.66 -2.69
N ARG A 892 27.09 -8.21 -2.97
CA ARG A 892 27.40 -8.84 -4.26
C ARG A 892 27.19 -10.34 -4.18
N LEU A 893 26.59 -10.95 -5.20
CA LEU A 893 26.42 -12.40 -5.27
C LEU A 893 27.78 -13.10 -5.41
N GLY A 894 28.03 -14.04 -4.49
CA GLY A 894 29.30 -14.74 -4.30
C GLY A 894 29.74 -15.74 -5.39
N ILE A 895 29.02 -15.85 -6.51
CA ILE A 895 29.37 -16.70 -7.68
C ILE A 895 30.68 -16.26 -8.36
N PRO A 896 31.32 -17.07 -9.24
CA PRO A 896 32.42 -16.62 -10.08
C PRO A 896 32.01 -15.57 -11.13
N LYS A 897 32.97 -14.94 -11.81
CA LYS A 897 32.70 -14.15 -13.05
C LYS A 897 32.87 -15.05 -14.26
N PHE A 898 31.95 -14.93 -15.23
CA PHE A 898 31.93 -15.73 -16.45
C PHE A 898 32.08 -14.84 -17.68
N PRO A 899 32.60 -15.36 -18.80
CA PRO A 899 32.46 -14.73 -20.11
C PRO A 899 30.99 -14.42 -20.46
N ILE A 900 30.77 -13.41 -21.30
CA ILE A 900 29.45 -13.08 -21.86
C ILE A 900 29.50 -13.38 -23.35
N ALA A 901 28.65 -14.30 -23.81
CA ALA A 901 28.36 -14.48 -25.22
C ALA A 901 27.43 -13.38 -25.72
N ASN A 902 27.73 -12.78 -26.86
CA ASN A 902 26.85 -11.85 -27.57
C ASN A 902 26.85 -12.21 -29.06
N PRO A 903 25.82 -12.92 -29.57
CA PRO A 903 25.77 -13.40 -30.95
C PRO A 903 25.37 -12.31 -31.98
N GLY A 904 25.16 -11.07 -31.52
CA GLY A 904 24.70 -9.96 -32.35
C GLY A 904 23.19 -10.01 -32.65
N PRO A 905 22.69 -9.05 -33.47
CA PRO A 905 21.26 -8.92 -33.72
C PRO A 905 20.73 -9.99 -34.68
N SER A 906 19.49 -10.45 -34.44
CA SER A 906 18.73 -11.36 -35.29
C SER A 906 18.63 -10.86 -36.74
N ARG A 907 18.61 -11.81 -37.69
CA ARG A 907 18.76 -11.56 -39.13
C ARG A 907 17.58 -12.11 -39.93
N ASN A 908 17.30 -11.46 -41.05
CA ASN A 908 16.39 -11.96 -42.07
C ASN A 908 17.20 -12.24 -43.35
N THR A 909 17.00 -13.40 -43.97
CA THR A 909 17.66 -13.79 -45.22
C THR A 909 16.67 -14.42 -46.19
N ALA A 910 17.10 -14.70 -47.42
CA ALA A 910 16.36 -15.54 -48.36
C ALA A 910 16.95 -16.96 -48.35
N ALA A 911 16.13 -17.96 -48.68
CA ALA A 911 16.56 -19.34 -48.87
C ALA A 911 17.81 -19.42 -49.78
N TRP A 912 18.80 -20.19 -49.34
CA TRP A 912 20.12 -20.36 -49.95
C TRP A 912 21.00 -19.09 -50.02
N THR A 913 20.67 -18.04 -49.28
CA THR A 913 21.53 -16.84 -49.12
C THR A 913 22.27 -16.90 -47.78
N PRO A 914 23.62 -17.01 -47.77
CA PRO A 914 24.38 -17.13 -46.53
C PRO A 914 24.39 -15.83 -45.72
N VAL A 915 24.41 -15.98 -44.40
CA VAL A 915 24.44 -14.89 -43.42
C VAL A 915 25.72 -15.02 -42.58
N VAL A 916 26.49 -13.94 -42.46
CA VAL A 916 27.58 -13.86 -41.48
C VAL A 916 26.99 -13.40 -40.15
N LEU A 917 27.18 -14.18 -39.09
CA LEU A 917 26.81 -13.79 -37.72
C LEU A 917 27.96 -13.01 -37.07
N ASP A 918 27.70 -12.34 -35.94
CA ASP A 918 28.69 -11.44 -35.34
C ASP A 918 28.76 -11.62 -33.81
N GLY A 919 29.63 -12.55 -33.41
CA GLY A 919 29.98 -12.83 -32.02
C GLY A 919 30.97 -11.82 -31.42
N SER A 920 31.48 -10.85 -32.19
CA SER A 920 32.63 -10.02 -31.79
C SER A 920 32.39 -9.10 -30.59
N GLN A 921 31.13 -8.90 -30.20
CA GLN A 921 30.73 -8.13 -29.02
C GLN A 921 30.70 -8.98 -27.74
N SER A 922 31.09 -10.26 -27.82
CA SER A 922 31.30 -11.13 -26.66
C SER A 922 32.49 -10.65 -25.82
N SER A 923 32.46 -10.87 -24.50
CA SER A 923 33.49 -10.35 -23.60
C SER A 923 33.99 -11.37 -22.57
N ALA A 924 35.28 -11.31 -22.24
CA ALA A 924 35.90 -12.08 -21.17
C ALA A 924 36.09 -11.22 -19.91
N PRO A 925 35.99 -11.79 -18.68
CA PRO A 925 36.37 -11.10 -17.46
C PRO A 925 37.81 -10.58 -17.56
N GLY A 926 38.01 -9.26 -17.40
CA GLY A 926 39.33 -8.63 -17.51
C GLY A 926 39.88 -8.47 -18.93
N GLY A 927 39.09 -8.74 -19.98
CA GLY A 927 39.50 -8.50 -21.37
C GLY A 927 40.44 -9.56 -21.97
N GLY A 928 40.41 -10.79 -21.44
CA GLY A 928 41.11 -11.94 -22.02
C GLY A 928 40.64 -12.32 -23.44
N ARG A 929 41.40 -13.18 -24.11
CA ARG A 929 41.04 -13.72 -25.43
C ARG A 929 39.94 -14.79 -25.28
N LEU A 930 38.92 -14.71 -26.13
CA LEU A 930 37.86 -15.72 -26.23
C LEU A 930 38.14 -16.78 -27.31
N THR A 931 37.63 -17.99 -27.07
CA THR A 931 37.17 -18.94 -28.10
C THR A 931 35.64 -18.88 -28.22
N TYR A 932 35.11 -19.33 -29.35
CA TYR A 932 33.68 -19.30 -29.68
C TYR A 932 33.20 -20.72 -29.98
N THR A 933 31.92 -20.99 -29.77
CA THR A 933 31.27 -22.24 -30.16
C THR A 933 29.83 -21.94 -30.54
N TRP A 934 29.51 -22.11 -31.81
CA TRP A 934 28.17 -21.88 -32.35
C TRP A 934 27.46 -23.20 -32.64
N GLN A 935 26.16 -23.26 -32.35
CA GLN A 935 25.30 -24.39 -32.72
C GLN A 935 23.92 -23.94 -33.19
N ILE A 936 23.22 -24.81 -33.92
CA ILE A 936 21.81 -24.61 -34.29
C ILE A 936 20.96 -25.29 -33.23
N LEU A 937 20.24 -24.51 -32.44
CA LEU A 937 19.43 -24.98 -31.31
C LEU A 937 18.04 -25.45 -31.77
N THR A 938 17.41 -24.73 -32.69
CA THR A 938 16.16 -25.15 -33.34
C THR A 938 16.14 -24.77 -34.81
N GLU A 939 15.49 -25.61 -35.62
CA GLU A 939 15.19 -25.37 -37.03
C GLU A 939 13.78 -25.89 -37.40
N PRO A 940 13.20 -25.51 -38.57
CA PRO A 940 11.91 -26.02 -39.01
C PRO A 940 11.87 -27.55 -39.17
N ALA A 941 10.68 -28.15 -39.18
CA ALA A 941 10.49 -29.61 -39.27
C ALA A 941 10.98 -30.29 -40.58
N ALA A 942 11.45 -29.50 -41.55
CA ALA A 942 12.17 -29.95 -42.74
C ALA A 942 13.46 -29.12 -42.94
N GLY A 943 14.09 -28.76 -41.82
CA GLY A 943 15.29 -27.95 -41.76
C GLY A 943 16.47 -28.55 -42.50
N ASN A 944 17.44 -27.68 -42.74
CA ASN A 944 18.69 -27.97 -43.44
C ASN A 944 19.73 -26.88 -43.15
N GLY A 945 19.70 -26.35 -41.91
CA GLY A 945 20.63 -25.33 -41.48
C GLY A 945 22.06 -25.89 -41.39
N VAL A 946 23.01 -25.13 -41.88
CA VAL A 946 24.43 -25.47 -41.85
C VAL A 946 25.21 -24.26 -41.35
N LEU A 947 26.09 -24.49 -40.39
CA LEU A 947 27.12 -23.54 -39.97
C LEU A 947 28.44 -23.83 -40.71
N GLY A 948 29.26 -22.79 -40.82
CA GLY A 948 30.66 -22.86 -41.25
C GLY A 948 31.48 -21.85 -40.45
N ASP A 949 32.72 -22.18 -40.13
CA ASP A 949 33.59 -21.41 -39.23
C ASP A 949 33.00 -21.20 -37.81
N GLU A 950 32.30 -22.24 -37.31
CA GLU A 950 31.53 -22.28 -36.05
C GLU A 950 32.35 -22.16 -34.74
N GLU A 951 33.69 -22.21 -34.82
CA GLU A 951 34.59 -21.90 -33.70
C GLU A 951 35.06 -20.43 -33.67
N THR A 952 34.53 -19.58 -34.58
CA THR A 952 34.98 -18.19 -34.78
C THR A 952 33.98 -17.13 -34.31
N ALA A 953 34.43 -15.88 -34.23
CA ALA A 953 33.58 -14.72 -33.97
C ALA A 953 32.62 -14.38 -35.14
N HIS A 954 32.83 -14.94 -36.34
CA HIS A 954 32.10 -14.57 -37.55
C HIS A 954 31.73 -15.80 -38.40
N PRO A 955 30.95 -16.75 -37.88
CA PRO A 955 30.56 -17.92 -38.63
C PRO A 955 29.59 -17.55 -39.77
N THR A 956 29.50 -18.44 -40.75
CA THR A 956 28.50 -18.37 -41.81
C THR A 956 27.37 -19.34 -41.52
N PHE A 957 26.13 -18.85 -41.53
CA PHE A 957 24.93 -19.68 -41.50
C PHE A 957 24.30 -19.72 -42.90
N LEU A 958 23.88 -20.91 -43.34
CA LEU A 958 23.17 -21.14 -44.59
C LEU A 958 22.01 -22.13 -44.39
N ALA A 959 20.84 -21.81 -44.93
CA ALA A 959 19.70 -22.70 -44.96
C ALA A 959 18.85 -22.48 -46.23
N GLY A 960 18.16 -23.52 -46.68
CA GLY A 960 17.30 -23.51 -47.86
C GLY A 960 15.81 -23.64 -47.56
N THR A 961 15.44 -24.27 -46.43
CA THR A 961 14.03 -24.37 -46.00
C THR A 961 13.57 -23.06 -45.36
N PRO A 962 12.45 -22.46 -45.82
CA PRO A 962 11.92 -21.26 -45.19
C PRO A 962 11.39 -21.52 -43.77
N GLY A 963 11.59 -20.56 -42.88
CA GLY A 963 11.18 -20.63 -41.48
C GLY A 963 12.16 -19.94 -40.55
N THR A 964 11.93 -20.11 -39.25
CA THR A 964 12.75 -19.51 -38.19
C THR A 964 13.76 -20.53 -37.68
N TYR A 965 15.02 -20.12 -37.61
CA TYR A 965 16.14 -20.87 -37.03
C TYR A 965 16.65 -20.13 -35.80
N THR A 966 16.82 -20.82 -34.68
CA THR A 966 17.50 -20.26 -33.50
C THR A 966 18.89 -20.87 -33.42
N LEU A 967 19.90 -20.00 -33.43
CA LEU A 967 21.29 -20.37 -33.22
C LEU A 967 21.74 -19.89 -31.85
N GLU A 968 22.71 -20.60 -31.29
CA GLU A 968 23.27 -20.34 -29.97
C GLU A 968 24.78 -20.12 -30.08
N LEU A 969 25.30 -19.18 -29.29
CA LEU A 969 26.71 -18.95 -29.06
C LEU A 969 27.04 -19.21 -27.59
N THR A 970 28.08 -20.00 -27.34
CA THR A 970 28.83 -20.02 -26.08
C THR A 970 30.26 -19.53 -26.35
N VAL A 971 30.86 -18.80 -25.40
CA VAL A 971 32.27 -18.37 -25.47
C VAL A 971 33.05 -18.80 -24.23
N SER A 972 34.38 -18.94 -24.34
CA SER A 972 35.25 -19.29 -23.21
C SER A 972 36.53 -18.46 -23.18
N ASP A 973 36.99 -18.13 -21.97
CA ASP A 973 38.29 -17.49 -21.69
C ASP A 973 39.42 -18.51 -21.41
N GLY A 974 39.16 -19.79 -21.68
CA GLY A 974 40.08 -20.91 -21.40
C GLY A 974 40.06 -21.42 -19.96
N HIS A 975 39.31 -20.78 -19.06
CA HIS A 975 39.12 -21.22 -17.66
C HIS A 975 37.64 -21.47 -17.34
N ARG A 976 36.75 -20.63 -17.89
CA ARG A 976 35.28 -20.72 -17.73
C ARG A 976 34.58 -20.50 -19.07
N ARG A 977 33.31 -20.89 -19.12
CA ARG A 977 32.37 -20.73 -20.26
C ARG A 977 31.31 -19.69 -19.90
N SER A 978 30.73 -19.04 -20.91
CA SER A 978 29.57 -18.17 -20.73
C SER A 978 28.30 -18.96 -20.43
N ALA A 979 27.25 -18.27 -19.98
CA ALA A 979 25.89 -18.71 -20.27
C ALA A 979 25.67 -18.80 -21.80
N PRO A 980 24.76 -19.66 -22.30
CA PRO A 980 24.40 -19.67 -23.71
C PRO A 980 23.67 -18.37 -24.09
N ALA A 981 23.91 -17.84 -25.29
CA ALA A 981 23.20 -16.67 -25.82
C ALA A 981 22.70 -16.94 -27.24
N THR A 982 21.45 -16.62 -27.54
CA THR A 982 20.80 -17.01 -28.80
C THR A 982 20.58 -15.86 -29.77
N VAL A 983 20.54 -16.18 -31.06
CA VAL A 983 20.19 -15.27 -32.16
C VAL A 983 19.27 -15.97 -33.16
N THR A 984 18.31 -15.22 -33.70
CA THR A 984 17.33 -15.75 -34.65
C THR A 984 17.72 -15.43 -36.08
N VAL A 985 17.62 -16.40 -36.99
CA VAL A 985 17.67 -16.18 -38.44
C VAL A 985 16.35 -16.61 -39.07
N ASN A 986 15.60 -15.66 -39.61
CA ASN A 986 14.40 -15.95 -40.40
C ASN A 986 14.77 -16.11 -41.87
N VAL A 987 14.55 -17.31 -42.40
CA VAL A 987 14.80 -17.67 -43.79
C VAL A 987 13.49 -17.52 -44.55
N ASN A 988 13.44 -16.56 -45.46
CA ASN A 988 12.27 -16.30 -46.31
C ASN A 988 12.34 -17.14 -47.59
N SER A 989 11.18 -17.52 -48.14
CA SER A 989 11.10 -18.18 -49.44
C SER A 989 11.83 -17.39 -50.52
N ALA A 990 12.69 -18.06 -51.29
CA ALA A 990 13.33 -17.44 -52.44
C ALA A 990 12.27 -16.92 -53.43
N GLY A 991 12.29 -15.62 -53.72
CA GLY A 991 11.38 -15.02 -54.69
C GLY A 991 11.52 -15.69 -56.05
N SER A 992 10.39 -16.03 -56.68
CA SER A 992 10.38 -16.82 -57.91
C SER A 992 11.23 -16.15 -59.01
N PRO A 993 12.11 -16.90 -59.71
CA PRO A 993 12.82 -16.37 -60.87
C PRO A 993 11.82 -15.88 -61.92
N LEU A 994 12.07 -14.70 -62.50
CA LEU A 994 11.26 -14.17 -63.59
C LEU A 994 11.17 -15.20 -64.72
N ALA A 995 9.95 -15.67 -64.99
CA ALA A 995 9.72 -16.73 -65.97
C ALA A 995 10.20 -16.30 -67.36
N CYS A 996 11.06 -17.11 -67.98
CA CYS A 996 11.63 -16.82 -69.29
C CYS A 996 10.53 -16.76 -70.36
N ALA A 997 10.28 -15.56 -70.89
CA ALA A 997 9.15 -15.32 -71.78
C ALA A 997 9.35 -15.97 -73.16
N LYS A 998 8.55 -17.01 -73.46
CA LYS A 998 8.33 -17.44 -74.84
C LYS A 998 7.52 -16.35 -75.57
N GLY A 999 8.12 -15.76 -76.59
CA GLY A 999 7.51 -14.64 -77.33
C GLY A 999 6.26 -15.06 -78.12
N PRO A 1000 5.25 -14.17 -78.24
CA PRO A 1000 4.05 -14.43 -79.03
C PRO A 1000 4.29 -14.15 -80.53
N THR A 1001 3.86 -15.06 -81.40
CA THR A 1001 3.67 -14.79 -82.83
C THR A 1001 2.43 -13.93 -83.01
N GLY A 1002 2.60 -12.62 -83.18
CA GLY A 1002 1.50 -11.66 -83.16
C GLY A 1002 0.80 -11.41 -84.50
N SER A 1003 -0.43 -10.88 -84.42
CA SER A 1003 -1.01 -10.00 -85.44
C SER A 1003 -2.08 -9.11 -84.77
N GLY A 1004 -2.21 -7.85 -85.21
CA GLY A 1004 -3.22 -6.90 -84.71
C GLY A 1004 -2.71 -5.88 -83.69
N THR A 1005 -1.99 -4.85 -84.15
CA THR A 1005 -1.50 -3.74 -83.31
C THR A 1005 -1.99 -2.39 -83.83
N GLN A 1006 -2.91 -1.75 -83.11
CA GLN A 1006 -3.06 -0.29 -83.08
C GLN A 1006 -3.95 0.16 -81.92
N LEU A 1007 -3.36 0.85 -80.94
CA LEU A 1007 -3.77 2.20 -80.53
C LEU A 1007 -2.79 2.78 -79.48
N THR A 1008 -2.59 4.09 -79.61
CA THR A 1008 -1.84 5.07 -78.79
C THR A 1008 -1.60 4.72 -77.30
N SER A 1009 -0.41 4.82 -76.69
CA SER A 1009 0.73 5.78 -76.76
C SER A 1009 0.62 7.01 -75.84
N THR A 1010 1.31 6.94 -74.70
CA THR A 1010 1.98 8.07 -74.04
C THR A 1010 3.44 7.64 -73.78
N ASP A 1011 4.40 8.54 -74.00
CA ASP A 1011 5.77 8.15 -74.35
C ASP A 1011 6.77 8.01 -73.18
N ALA A 1012 7.87 7.32 -73.47
CA ALA A 1012 9.11 7.25 -72.68
C ALA A 1012 10.25 8.04 -73.37
N LEU A 1013 11.43 8.17 -72.72
CA LEU A 1013 12.80 8.35 -73.29
C LEU A 1013 13.78 8.81 -72.16
N TYR A 1014 15.12 8.64 -72.18
CA TYR A 1014 16.02 7.61 -72.77
C TYR A 1014 17.49 7.75 -72.26
N LEU A 1015 18.21 6.62 -72.35
CA LEU A 1015 19.66 6.36 -72.61
C LEU A 1015 20.75 7.47 -72.68
N LEU A 1016 21.86 7.19 -71.98
CA LEU A 1016 23.30 7.15 -72.40
C LEU A 1016 24.20 8.38 -72.74
N LEU A 1017 25.41 8.29 -72.16
CA LEU A 1017 26.77 8.65 -72.64
C LEU A 1017 27.34 10.12 -72.57
N PRO A 1018 28.68 10.32 -72.48
CA PRO A 1018 29.31 11.64 -72.21
C PRO A 1018 30.38 12.11 -73.24
N LEU A 1019 30.73 13.42 -73.24
CA LEU A 1019 32.13 13.94 -73.16
C LEU A 1019 32.27 15.49 -73.08
N LEU A 1020 33.23 15.95 -72.27
CA LEU A 1020 34.11 17.15 -72.39
C LEU A 1020 33.60 18.57 -72.81
N ALA A 1021 33.75 19.54 -71.89
CA ALA A 1021 34.86 20.54 -71.84
C ALA A 1021 34.52 22.06 -71.71
N ALA A 1022 35.32 22.73 -70.86
CA ALA A 1022 35.62 24.18 -70.80
C ALA A 1022 34.50 25.14 -70.27
N ARG A 1023 34.78 26.23 -69.52
CA ARG A 1023 36.08 26.84 -69.10
C ARG A 1023 35.91 27.80 -67.89
N THR A 1024 36.82 27.76 -66.90
CA THR A 1024 37.23 28.87 -65.95
C THR A 1024 36.15 29.49 -65.02
N LEU A 1025 36.36 29.88 -63.75
CA LEU A 1025 37.51 30.07 -62.81
C LEU A 1025 36.96 29.89 -61.34
N ARG A 1026 37.55 30.23 -60.17
CA ARG A 1026 38.73 31.07 -59.80
C ARG A 1026 39.58 30.47 -58.64
N ARG A 1027 39.57 31.04 -57.42
CA ARG A 1027 40.34 30.60 -56.20
C ARG A 1027 39.81 31.27 -54.91
N LYS A 1028 39.82 30.52 -53.77
CA LYS A 1028 40.28 30.85 -52.38
C LYS A 1028 39.69 29.79 -51.41
N ARG A 1029 40.33 29.17 -50.40
CA ARG A 1029 41.65 29.25 -49.68
C ARG A 1029 41.73 30.08 -48.37
N LYS A 1030 41.82 29.35 -47.24
CA LYS A 1030 42.44 29.64 -45.91
C LYS A 1030 41.71 30.48 -44.83
N GLY A 1031 41.97 30.09 -43.56
CA GLY A 1031 41.60 30.74 -42.28
C GLY A 1031 40.69 29.84 -41.43
N ALA A 1032 41.02 29.26 -40.26
CA ALA A 1032 42.18 29.30 -39.34
C ALA A 1032 42.32 30.52 -38.40
N GLY A 1033 42.23 30.25 -37.08
CA GLY A 1033 42.22 31.21 -35.95
C GLY A 1033 40.99 30.96 -35.06
N ARG A 1034 40.99 30.34 -33.86
CA ARG A 1034 41.97 30.04 -32.78
C ARG A 1034 42.00 31.09 -31.64
N LEU A 1035 42.07 30.59 -30.39
CA LEU A 1035 42.18 31.29 -29.10
C LEU A 1035 40.84 31.83 -28.57
N GLY A 1036 40.62 31.92 -27.25
CA GLY A 1036 41.48 31.48 -26.13
C GLY A 1036 41.28 30.01 -25.76
#